data_AF-A0AA39NMK4-F1
#
_entry.id   AF-A0AA39NMK4-F1
#
_cell.length_a   1.000
_cell.length_b   1.000
_cell.length_c   1.000
_cell.angle_alpha   90.00
_cell.angle_beta   90.00
_cell.angle_gamma   90.00
#
_symmetry.space_group_name_H-M   'P 1'
#
loop_
_entity.id
_entity.type
_entity.pdbx_description
1 polymer ?
#
loop_
_entity_poly.entity_id
_entity_poly.type
_entity_poly.pdbx_seq_one_letter_code
_entity_poly.pdbx_strand_id
1 'polypeptide(L)'
;MLPMDTTRQDYEEYLEVVIPPSKPIPPRSTERLIPVSELDPIARGSFPVRRSICGKTDVAMMSILRVLDQHRSKNDDANIHATIDRDSFKIIYVQASEIVRKFSKRLQWLSIQVRELTGMSTQIIVTTPEKWDVVTRKPTGEGELASLLKLLIIDEVHLLNEERGAVIETIVARTLRQVESSLSATLPNYIDVADFLRVSRYKGLFYFDSSFRPVPLEQHFLGIKGKPGSPQSRKNLDHVTFQKVSDLVAQGHQVMVFVHSRKDTVKTAVSIKEMAILEGNVDDFNCQSRNKEMKQLFDCGFGIHHAGMLRSDRNMMERMFDARAIKVLCCTATLAWGVNLPAHAVIIKGTQVYDSSKGAFVDLSVLDVLQVFGRAGRPGLETSGEGYICTTEDRLTHYLEAVTSQNPIESQFRHGIIDALNAEVSLGTVANAHDAVQWLGYTYLFVRMRKNPYGYGILRESASDDPNLGNKRNELVTLAAKQLAEARMMIYDQETGAFTITDLGRIAAKYYIRHESIEIFNKQFRPKMSEADVLAMLSMSTEFNQIQVRDAEEKELLFLEDIVPCEVKGRTENSAEKGIETSQQKVNILLQGYISRQPVEDFALVSDMAYVAQNGGRIIRALLEIAISRKWATVTAGKLIHMNEHHGKAVVDCGQAISDGQTLYNLRPLGSDIAMELHILQLSHLLFRQTTETLNVDFVISIPDGQPPPSVTIRFVSDRWMGAEDEVNVSLETLTMPVASNSHTPILSIPFLAPTVLRNPAVESIFANRLNNFNAIQSQVFWTLLNTQSHTLLCAPTGSGKTTMLVALVWCTILRHPDASVLIVVPSKGSLADIASQIRIGSSIASVSVETAKDENFLLPSKKRRRVLLASASLLLQALSHRDPSTPLAGLDLVVCEDLERLDATYELSISLLLHATQTCPTRFVCASNSLNDPGDLAAWLNIDPFALHSFRPRDRGQSLTTHTQTFSIPQSAALFKAMAKPTHAAIIRAGSEDINKGTLVFVPSRAQCRVTARDLITQCALEMETEAGYLPAGISQEFLDQYRMQLRDASLIDFILKGIGFFHEGIRKDDRRLMMRLYTEGVLRVLIVPRESCWSVPVRAGVVVVLGTQYFHAEDGLKDYDVTELVHMQGRAVRHLGNGEFYLFCQGEAKDTLMRFLNEGLPLESRLLESDQLAVWYTEQTNRGRLQSKQDMVDVLSFTFLAQRISTNPAYYDCSSDSRDGKLSRIVDGLTNQN
;
A
#
# COMPACT_ATOMS: atom_id res chain seq x y z
N MET A 1 -47.05 -19.13 17.96
CA MET A 1 -47.71 -20.46 17.99
C MET A 1 -46.62 -21.51 17.94
N LEU A 2 -46.65 -22.50 18.83
CA LEU A 2 -45.68 -23.59 18.86
C LEU A 2 -45.96 -24.60 17.73
N PRO A 3 -44.96 -25.39 17.30
CA PRO A 3 -45.16 -26.46 16.31
C PRO A 3 -46.28 -27.44 16.72
N MET A 4 -46.98 -28.01 15.74
CA MET A 4 -47.97 -29.07 16.00
C MET A 4 -47.31 -30.26 16.71
N ASP A 5 -48.08 -30.93 17.57
CA ASP A 5 -47.65 -32.07 18.39
C ASP A 5 -46.63 -31.73 19.50
N THR A 6 -46.42 -30.44 19.81
CA THR A 6 -45.65 -30.02 21.00
C THR A 6 -46.36 -30.51 22.27
N THR A 7 -45.66 -31.24 23.12
CA THR A 7 -46.21 -31.74 24.40
C THR A 7 -45.61 -30.98 25.59
N ARG A 8 -46.38 -30.89 26.67
CA ARG A 8 -45.95 -30.26 27.94
C ARG A 8 -46.25 -31.22 29.08
N GLN A 9 -45.23 -31.53 29.87
CA GLN A 9 -45.33 -32.42 31.03
C GLN A 9 -44.75 -31.72 32.26
N ASP A 10 -45.41 -31.87 33.40
CA ASP A 10 -45.03 -31.21 34.65
C ASP A 10 -44.50 -32.25 35.65
N TYR A 11 -43.21 -32.17 35.97
CA TYR A 11 -42.53 -33.05 36.93
C TYR A 11 -42.32 -32.33 38.26
N GLU A 12 -41.92 -33.06 39.30
CA GLU A 12 -41.72 -32.49 40.64
C GLU A 12 -40.63 -31.39 40.65
N GLU A 13 -39.52 -31.63 39.95
CA GLU A 13 -38.35 -30.73 39.95
C GLU A 13 -38.27 -29.77 38.76
N TYR A 14 -39.02 -30.02 37.69
CA TYR A 14 -38.98 -29.24 36.46
C TYR A 14 -40.26 -29.37 35.63
N LEU A 15 -40.47 -28.41 34.73
CA LEU A 15 -41.48 -28.46 33.69
C LEU A 15 -40.79 -28.78 32.34
N GLU A 16 -41.27 -29.75 31.60
CA GLU A 16 -40.72 -30.14 30.29
C GLU A 16 -41.68 -29.78 29.17
N VAL A 17 -41.17 -29.09 28.15
CA VAL A 17 -41.85 -28.86 26.88
C VAL A 17 -41.04 -29.55 25.78
N VAL A 18 -41.66 -30.49 25.08
CA VAL A 18 -41.02 -31.27 24.01
C VAL A 18 -41.59 -30.83 22.66
N ILE A 19 -40.71 -30.34 21.79
CA ILE A 19 -41.00 -30.07 20.39
C ILE A 19 -40.52 -31.26 19.57
N PRO A 20 -41.43 -31.98 18.89
CA PRO A 20 -41.06 -33.18 18.15
C PRO A 20 -40.21 -32.86 16.92
N PRO A 21 -39.46 -33.86 16.39
CA PRO A 21 -38.67 -33.68 15.19
C PRO A 21 -39.55 -33.30 13.99
N SER A 22 -39.07 -32.31 13.22
CA SER A 22 -39.73 -31.90 11.97
C SER A 22 -39.77 -33.08 10.99
N LYS A 23 -40.95 -33.37 10.42
CA LYS A 23 -41.07 -34.42 9.40
C LYS A 23 -40.27 -34.01 8.16
N PRO A 24 -39.35 -34.86 7.67
CA PRO A 24 -38.58 -34.54 6.47
C PRO A 24 -39.53 -34.42 5.27
N ILE A 25 -39.34 -33.37 4.47
CA ILE A 25 -40.13 -33.18 3.25
C ILE A 25 -39.67 -34.22 2.22
N PRO A 26 -40.58 -35.08 1.70
CA PRO A 26 -40.23 -35.97 0.61
C PRO A 26 -39.88 -35.14 -0.63
N PRO A 27 -38.86 -35.55 -1.41
CA PRO A 27 -38.51 -34.86 -2.65
C PRO A 27 -39.74 -34.78 -3.57
N ARG A 28 -39.90 -33.65 -4.26
CA ARG A 28 -41.00 -33.48 -5.22
C ARG A 28 -40.87 -34.53 -6.32
N SER A 29 -41.96 -34.82 -7.04
CA SER A 29 -41.95 -35.78 -8.16
C SER A 29 -40.93 -35.45 -9.25
N THR A 30 -40.51 -34.19 -9.36
CA THR A 30 -39.50 -33.69 -10.30
C THR A 30 -38.07 -33.66 -9.73
N GLU A 31 -37.87 -33.99 -8.45
CA GLU A 31 -36.61 -33.85 -7.73
C GLU A 31 -36.03 -35.21 -7.37
N ARG A 32 -34.71 -35.36 -7.50
CA ARG A 32 -33.98 -36.54 -7.06
C ARG A 32 -32.59 -36.17 -6.57
N LEU A 33 -32.01 -37.03 -5.74
CA LEU A 33 -30.60 -36.92 -5.38
C LEU A 33 -29.72 -37.20 -6.59
N ILE A 34 -28.75 -36.33 -6.85
CA ILE A 34 -27.79 -36.46 -7.95
C ILE A 34 -26.61 -37.31 -7.45
N PRO A 35 -26.34 -38.49 -8.03
CA PRO A 35 -25.17 -39.28 -7.67
C PRO A 35 -23.90 -38.64 -8.23
N VAL A 36 -22.76 -38.84 -7.55
CA VAL A 36 -21.46 -38.28 -7.95
C VAL A 36 -21.06 -38.67 -9.37
N SER A 37 -21.50 -39.84 -9.86
CA SER A 37 -21.25 -40.30 -11.23
C SER A 37 -21.84 -39.40 -12.32
N GLU A 38 -22.91 -38.67 -12.01
CA GLU A 38 -23.59 -37.76 -12.95
C GLU A 38 -23.02 -36.34 -12.94
N LEU A 39 -22.12 -36.02 -12.01
CA LEU A 39 -21.44 -34.73 -11.98
C LEU A 39 -20.45 -34.59 -13.14
N ASP A 40 -20.09 -33.35 -13.46
CA ASP A 40 -19.06 -33.04 -14.44
C ASP A 40 -17.72 -33.71 -14.09
N PRO A 41 -16.88 -34.09 -15.08
CA PRO A 41 -15.61 -34.78 -14.84
C PRO A 41 -14.69 -34.08 -13.84
N ILE A 42 -14.65 -32.74 -13.86
CA ILE A 42 -13.86 -31.92 -12.93
C ILE A 42 -14.36 -31.99 -11.49
N ALA A 43 -15.63 -32.34 -11.26
CA ALA A 43 -16.20 -32.45 -9.92
C ALA A 43 -16.05 -33.86 -9.32
N ARG A 44 -16.08 -34.92 -10.15
CA ARG A 44 -16.07 -36.32 -9.70
C ARG A 44 -14.91 -36.67 -8.77
N GLY A 45 -13.70 -36.21 -9.10
CA GLY A 45 -12.49 -36.51 -8.30
C GLY A 45 -12.45 -35.82 -6.93
N SER A 46 -13.29 -34.79 -6.71
CA SER A 46 -13.34 -34.04 -5.45
C SER A 46 -14.39 -34.52 -4.46
N PHE A 47 -15.25 -35.47 -4.85
CA PHE A 47 -16.26 -36.08 -4.00
C PHE A 47 -16.07 -37.61 -3.90
N PRO A 48 -16.23 -38.22 -2.71
CA PRO A 48 -16.13 -39.67 -2.55
C PRO A 48 -17.29 -40.41 -3.25
N VAL A 49 -16.97 -41.53 -3.92
CA VAL A 49 -17.86 -42.30 -4.83
C VAL A 49 -19.18 -42.80 -4.20
N ARG A 50 -19.27 -42.92 -2.86
CA ARG A 50 -20.42 -43.52 -2.14
C ARG A 50 -21.31 -42.53 -1.37
N ARG A 51 -21.25 -41.22 -1.64
CA ARG A 51 -22.06 -40.22 -0.91
C ARG A 51 -22.86 -39.33 -1.84
N SER A 52 -24.13 -39.10 -1.50
CA SER A 52 -24.88 -37.92 -1.93
C SER A 52 -24.25 -36.67 -1.29
N ILE A 53 -24.20 -35.58 -2.07
CA ILE A 53 -23.67 -34.27 -1.63
C ILE A 53 -24.62 -33.71 -0.57
N CYS A 54 -24.16 -33.51 0.67
CA CYS A 54 -24.98 -32.89 1.71
C CYS A 54 -24.13 -32.04 2.68
N GLY A 55 -24.51 -30.75 2.82
CA GLY A 55 -23.90 -29.82 3.77
C GLY A 55 -23.28 -28.58 3.14
N LYS A 56 -23.15 -27.50 3.93
CA LYS A 56 -22.65 -26.18 3.49
C LYS A 56 -21.27 -26.25 2.82
N THR A 57 -20.35 -27.05 3.39
CA THR A 57 -18.99 -27.22 2.87
C THR A 57 -18.95 -27.85 1.47
N ASP A 58 -19.90 -28.73 1.15
CA ASP A 58 -19.97 -29.36 -0.17
C ASP A 58 -20.52 -28.38 -1.22
N VAL A 59 -21.48 -27.51 -0.84
CA VAL A 59 -21.95 -26.41 -1.69
C VAL A 59 -20.82 -25.44 -2.01
N ALA A 60 -20.02 -25.07 -1.02
CA ALA A 60 -18.83 -24.25 -1.22
C ALA A 60 -17.82 -24.89 -2.18
N MET A 61 -17.61 -26.21 -2.08
CA MET A 61 -16.74 -26.96 -3.00
C MET A 61 -17.24 -26.89 -4.45
N MET A 62 -18.56 -26.98 -4.69
CA MET A 62 -19.12 -26.84 -6.04
C MET A 62 -18.85 -25.44 -6.62
N SER A 63 -18.98 -24.39 -5.81
CA SER A 63 -18.65 -23.02 -6.23
C SER A 63 -17.17 -22.87 -6.57
N ILE A 64 -16.28 -23.50 -5.80
CA ILE A 64 -14.83 -23.54 -6.07
C ILE A 64 -14.56 -24.21 -7.42
N LEU A 65 -15.11 -25.41 -7.63
CA LEU A 65 -14.91 -26.20 -8.85
C LEU A 65 -15.40 -25.46 -10.10
N ARG A 66 -16.48 -24.69 -10.00
CA ARG A 66 -16.97 -23.83 -11.09
C ARG A 66 -15.94 -22.78 -11.50
N VAL A 67 -15.26 -22.14 -10.55
CA VAL A 67 -14.21 -21.15 -10.86
C VAL A 67 -13.02 -21.81 -11.53
N LEU A 68 -12.63 -23.01 -11.08
CA LEU A 68 -11.56 -23.78 -11.72
C LEU A 68 -11.91 -24.15 -13.17
N ASP A 69 -13.16 -24.51 -13.44
CA ASP A 69 -13.64 -24.82 -14.79
C ASP A 69 -13.65 -23.60 -15.73
N GLN A 70 -13.84 -22.39 -15.19
CA GLN A 70 -13.78 -21.15 -15.97
C GLN A 70 -12.35 -20.76 -16.38
N HIS A 71 -11.35 -21.19 -15.62
CA HIS A 71 -9.93 -20.83 -15.83
C HIS A 71 -9.11 -22.00 -16.36
N ARG A 72 -9.75 -22.97 -17.04
CA ARG A 72 -9.05 -24.05 -17.74
C ARG A 72 -9.16 -23.93 -19.25
N SER A 73 -8.12 -24.37 -19.95
CA SER A 73 -8.17 -24.59 -21.39
C SER A 73 -9.10 -25.77 -21.72
N LYS A 74 -9.97 -25.60 -22.72
CA LYS A 74 -10.93 -26.63 -23.16
C LYS A 74 -10.39 -27.58 -24.24
N ASN A 75 -9.08 -27.75 -24.33
CA ASN A 75 -8.50 -28.74 -25.27
C ASN A 75 -8.82 -30.17 -24.80
N ASP A 76 -9.44 -30.97 -25.68
CA ASP A 76 -10.06 -32.26 -25.36
C ASP A 76 -9.09 -33.41 -25.00
N ASP A 77 -7.79 -33.29 -25.31
CA ASP A 77 -6.81 -34.39 -25.14
C ASP A 77 -5.91 -34.28 -23.89
N ALA A 78 -6.03 -33.20 -23.10
CA ALA A 78 -5.13 -32.94 -21.96
C ALA A 78 -5.76 -33.34 -20.62
N ASN A 79 -4.96 -33.94 -19.72
CA ASN A 79 -5.36 -34.19 -18.33
C ASN A 79 -5.86 -32.89 -17.68
N ILE A 80 -7.07 -32.92 -17.09
CA ILE A 80 -7.77 -31.74 -16.53
C ILE A 80 -6.85 -30.90 -15.63
N HIS A 81 -6.07 -31.55 -14.77
CA HIS A 81 -5.07 -30.90 -13.92
C HIS A 81 -4.13 -29.96 -14.68
N ALA A 82 -3.63 -30.35 -15.85
CA ALA A 82 -2.64 -29.60 -16.62
C ALA A 82 -3.28 -28.40 -17.36
N THR A 83 -4.60 -28.40 -17.52
CA THR A 83 -5.31 -27.36 -18.28
C THR A 83 -5.67 -26.11 -17.48
N ILE A 84 -5.58 -26.16 -16.14
CA ILE A 84 -5.95 -25.05 -15.25
C ILE A 84 -4.82 -24.01 -15.18
N ASP A 85 -5.14 -22.77 -15.54
CA ASP A 85 -4.26 -21.61 -15.33
C ASP A 85 -4.36 -21.16 -13.87
N ARG A 86 -3.34 -21.50 -13.08
CA ARG A 86 -3.32 -21.29 -11.62
C ARG A 86 -2.98 -19.86 -11.19
N ASP A 87 -2.47 -19.04 -12.11
CA ASP A 87 -2.01 -17.69 -11.79
C ASP A 87 -3.10 -16.64 -12.14
N SER A 88 -4.12 -17.05 -12.90
CA SER A 88 -5.24 -16.24 -13.34
C SER A 88 -6.33 -15.95 -12.28
N PHE A 89 -6.34 -16.67 -11.15
CA PHE A 89 -7.41 -16.54 -10.14
C PHE A 89 -6.94 -16.75 -8.69
N LYS A 90 -7.72 -16.22 -7.75
CA LYS A 90 -7.66 -16.48 -6.30
C LYS A 90 -9.07 -16.69 -5.74
N ILE A 91 -9.16 -17.58 -4.76
CA ILE A 91 -10.40 -17.88 -4.01
C ILE A 91 -10.14 -17.68 -2.53
N ILE A 92 -11.01 -16.94 -1.85
CA ILE A 92 -10.92 -16.66 -0.43
C ILE A 92 -12.07 -17.33 0.30
N TYR A 93 -11.75 -18.09 1.33
CA TYR A 93 -12.71 -18.75 2.20
C TYR A 93 -12.56 -18.23 3.63
N VAL A 94 -13.60 -17.58 4.15
CA VAL A 94 -13.57 -16.92 5.44
C VAL A 94 -14.13 -17.85 6.54
N GLN A 95 -13.26 -18.64 7.20
CA GLN A 95 -13.58 -19.49 8.37
C GLN A 95 -12.30 -20.07 9.05
N ALA A 96 -12.49 -20.94 10.05
CA ALA A 96 -11.46 -21.62 10.83
C ALA A 96 -10.54 -22.59 10.02
N SER A 97 -9.33 -22.81 10.55
CA SER A 97 -8.24 -23.58 9.93
C SER A 97 -8.54 -25.04 9.57
N GLU A 98 -9.60 -25.67 10.13
CA GLU A 98 -9.94 -27.08 9.89
C GLU A 98 -10.21 -27.38 8.40
N ILE A 99 -10.74 -26.40 7.67
CA ILE A 99 -11.14 -26.53 6.26
C ILE A 99 -9.94 -26.68 5.33
N VAL A 100 -8.79 -26.12 5.71
CA VAL A 100 -7.55 -26.25 4.95
C VAL A 100 -7.26 -27.74 4.71
N ARG A 101 -7.34 -28.59 5.74
CA ARG A 101 -7.10 -30.04 5.60
C ARG A 101 -8.13 -30.71 4.69
N LYS A 102 -9.41 -30.34 4.81
CA LYS A 102 -10.51 -30.94 4.02
C LYS A 102 -10.40 -30.58 2.54
N PHE A 103 -10.21 -29.31 2.22
CA PHE A 103 -10.08 -28.84 0.84
C PHE A 103 -8.77 -29.27 0.21
N SER A 104 -7.64 -29.21 0.93
CA SER A 104 -6.37 -29.75 0.43
C SER A 104 -6.49 -31.21 0.00
N LYS A 105 -7.14 -32.05 0.81
CA LYS A 105 -7.35 -33.47 0.44
C LYS A 105 -8.25 -33.64 -0.77
N ARG A 106 -9.35 -32.87 -0.87
CA ARG A 106 -10.35 -33.00 -1.95
C ARG A 106 -9.91 -32.38 -3.28
N LEU A 107 -8.97 -31.44 -3.25
CA LEU A 107 -8.46 -30.75 -4.45
C LEU A 107 -7.04 -31.18 -4.83
N GLN A 108 -6.44 -32.12 -4.08
CA GLN A 108 -5.08 -32.61 -4.32
C GLN A 108 -4.88 -33.13 -5.74
N TRP A 109 -5.87 -33.84 -6.29
CA TRP A 109 -5.79 -34.43 -7.64
C TRP A 109 -5.79 -33.38 -8.77
N LEU A 110 -6.22 -32.14 -8.48
CA LEU A 110 -6.14 -30.99 -9.38
C LEU A 110 -4.86 -30.16 -9.15
N SER A 111 -4.01 -30.55 -8.19
CA SER A 111 -2.84 -29.79 -7.71
C SER A 111 -3.15 -28.32 -7.45
N ILE A 112 -4.27 -28.10 -6.76
CA ILE A 112 -4.64 -26.78 -6.23
C ILE A 112 -4.10 -26.68 -4.81
N GLN A 113 -3.37 -25.60 -4.51
CA GLN A 113 -2.84 -25.37 -3.18
C GLN A 113 -3.85 -24.60 -2.32
N VAL A 114 -4.19 -25.19 -1.18
CA VAL A 114 -5.01 -24.57 -0.13
C VAL A 114 -4.15 -24.38 1.11
N ARG A 115 -4.05 -23.15 1.61
CA ARG A 115 -3.32 -22.86 2.85
C ARG A 115 -4.06 -21.83 3.70
N GLU A 116 -3.74 -21.82 4.98
CA GLU A 116 -4.03 -20.65 5.82
C GLU A 116 -3.21 -19.46 5.31
N LEU A 117 -3.75 -18.25 5.45
CA LEU A 117 -3.11 -17.00 5.04
C LEU A 117 -1.75 -16.80 5.75
N THR A 118 -0.67 -17.24 5.10
CA THR A 118 0.73 -17.04 5.53
C THR A 118 1.66 -16.63 4.38
N GLY A 119 1.17 -16.56 3.13
CA GLY A 119 1.92 -16.14 1.94
C GLY A 119 1.10 -16.17 0.64
N MET A 120 1.63 -15.61 -0.47
CA MET A 120 0.86 -15.29 -1.70
C MET A 120 0.85 -16.36 -2.82
N SER A 121 1.66 -17.42 -2.72
CA SER A 121 1.83 -18.41 -3.80
C SER A 121 0.69 -19.43 -3.94
N THR A 122 -0.43 -19.24 -3.24
CA THR A 122 -1.53 -20.21 -3.14
C THR A 122 -2.78 -19.75 -3.89
N GLN A 123 -3.56 -20.70 -4.44
CA GLN A 123 -4.78 -20.39 -5.20
C GLN A 123 -5.99 -20.19 -4.27
N ILE A 124 -6.10 -21.00 -3.21
CA ILE A 124 -7.17 -20.91 -2.23
C ILE A 124 -6.60 -20.55 -0.87
N ILE A 125 -7.12 -19.48 -0.28
CA ILE A 125 -6.70 -18.96 1.01
C ILE A 125 -7.85 -19.08 1.99
N VAL A 126 -7.60 -19.77 3.11
CA VAL A 126 -8.53 -19.86 4.23
C VAL A 126 -8.08 -18.88 5.32
N THR A 127 -8.98 -18.04 5.81
CA THR A 127 -8.65 -16.94 6.73
C THR A 127 -9.84 -16.56 7.62
N THR A 128 -9.59 -15.82 8.70
CA THR A 128 -10.65 -15.15 9.46
C THR A 128 -11.02 -13.81 8.79
N PRO A 129 -12.20 -13.22 9.10
CA PRO A 129 -12.57 -11.90 8.60
C PRO A 129 -11.50 -10.84 8.90
N GLU A 130 -11.01 -10.77 10.14
CA GLU A 130 -10.06 -9.73 10.58
C GLU A 130 -8.72 -9.85 9.85
N LYS A 131 -8.18 -11.07 9.72
CA LYS A 131 -6.94 -11.31 8.99
C LYS A 131 -7.07 -10.89 7.52
N TRP A 132 -8.23 -11.13 6.91
CA TRP A 132 -8.51 -10.72 5.53
C TRP A 132 -8.69 -9.21 5.38
N ASP A 133 -9.36 -8.57 6.32
CA ASP A 133 -9.50 -7.11 6.34
C ASP A 133 -8.12 -6.43 6.50
N VAL A 134 -7.26 -6.91 7.40
CA VAL A 134 -5.89 -6.41 7.57
C VAL A 134 -5.07 -6.50 6.28
N VAL A 135 -5.17 -7.61 5.55
CA VAL A 135 -4.50 -7.79 4.24
C VAL A 135 -5.06 -6.81 3.22
N THR A 136 -6.37 -6.75 3.07
CA THR A 136 -7.00 -5.84 2.09
C THR A 136 -6.87 -4.34 2.44
N ARG A 137 -6.42 -4.00 3.66
CA ARG A 137 -6.04 -2.63 4.08
C ARG A 137 -4.60 -2.25 3.71
N LYS A 138 -3.74 -3.19 3.31
CA LYS A 138 -2.34 -2.92 2.96
C LYS A 138 -2.20 -2.70 1.44
N PRO A 139 -1.66 -1.55 1.01
CA PRO A 139 -1.52 -1.26 -0.41
C PRO A 139 -0.32 -1.97 -1.08
N THR A 140 0.64 -2.50 -0.31
CA THR A 140 1.85 -3.16 -0.83
C THR A 140 1.59 -4.59 -1.33
N GLY A 141 1.78 -4.84 -2.64
CA GLY A 141 1.83 -6.19 -3.24
C GLY A 141 0.50 -6.92 -3.41
N GLU A 142 -0.58 -6.47 -2.76
CA GLU A 142 -1.85 -7.21 -2.67
C GLU A 142 -2.99 -6.61 -3.51
N GLY A 143 -2.77 -5.44 -4.13
CA GLY A 143 -3.70 -4.89 -5.13
C GLY A 143 -3.90 -5.80 -6.34
N GLU A 144 -2.89 -6.63 -6.65
CA GLU A 144 -2.98 -7.70 -7.64
C GLU A 144 -3.92 -8.83 -7.16
N LEU A 145 -3.85 -9.18 -5.87
CA LEU A 145 -4.67 -10.21 -5.25
C LEU A 145 -6.17 -9.84 -5.28
N ALA A 146 -6.51 -8.56 -5.10
CA ALA A 146 -7.87 -8.06 -5.28
C ALA A 146 -8.37 -8.21 -6.73
N SER A 147 -7.51 -7.99 -7.75
CA SER A 147 -7.90 -8.19 -9.16
C SER A 147 -8.01 -9.66 -9.58
N LEU A 148 -7.24 -10.54 -8.92
CA LEU A 148 -7.28 -11.98 -9.11
C LEU A 148 -8.42 -12.65 -8.32
N LEU A 149 -9.02 -11.96 -7.34
CA LEU A 149 -10.13 -12.49 -6.54
C LEU A 149 -11.36 -12.76 -7.42
N LYS A 150 -11.68 -14.05 -7.64
CA LYS A 150 -12.86 -14.47 -8.42
C LYS A 150 -14.00 -15.00 -7.56
N LEU A 151 -13.72 -15.42 -6.32
CA LEU A 151 -14.72 -15.97 -5.41
C LEU A 151 -14.36 -15.67 -3.96
N LEU A 152 -15.31 -15.09 -3.23
CA LEU A 152 -15.26 -14.87 -1.79
C LEU A 152 -16.40 -15.66 -1.14
N ILE A 153 -16.04 -16.64 -0.30
CA ILE A 153 -16.99 -17.46 0.45
C ILE A 153 -16.96 -17.01 1.91
N ILE A 154 -18.12 -16.58 2.42
CA ILE A 154 -18.29 -16.18 3.81
C ILE A 154 -19.10 -17.27 4.49
N ASP A 155 -18.44 -18.14 5.24
CA ASP A 155 -19.16 -19.11 6.06
C ASP A 155 -19.64 -18.43 7.36
N GLU A 156 -20.81 -18.85 7.85
CA GLU A 156 -21.44 -18.31 9.06
C GLU A 156 -21.63 -16.79 9.06
N VAL A 157 -22.10 -16.23 7.94
CA VAL A 157 -22.47 -14.81 7.79
C VAL A 157 -23.47 -14.28 8.86
N HIS A 158 -24.07 -15.10 9.71
CA HIS A 158 -24.89 -14.62 10.85
C HIS A 158 -24.05 -13.91 11.90
N LEU A 159 -22.73 -14.07 11.87
CA LEU A 159 -21.78 -13.26 12.62
C LEU A 159 -21.97 -11.75 12.38
N LEU A 160 -22.72 -11.34 11.35
CA LEU A 160 -23.22 -9.96 11.20
C LEU A 160 -23.92 -9.41 12.46
N ASN A 161 -24.57 -10.26 13.25
CA ASN A 161 -25.27 -9.85 14.48
C ASN A 161 -24.35 -9.72 15.70
N GLU A 162 -23.07 -10.06 15.58
CA GLU A 162 -22.07 -9.96 16.64
C GLU A 162 -21.13 -8.76 16.41
N GLU A 163 -20.29 -8.43 17.39
CA GLU A 163 -19.31 -7.33 17.28
C GLU A 163 -18.38 -7.49 16.06
N ARG A 164 -18.04 -8.73 15.70
CA ARG A 164 -17.21 -9.06 14.53
C ARG A 164 -17.93 -8.86 13.20
N GLY A 165 -19.26 -8.66 13.21
CA GLY A 165 -20.07 -8.41 12.04
C GLY A 165 -19.65 -7.16 11.27
N ALA A 166 -19.18 -6.13 11.96
CA ALA A 166 -18.72 -4.89 11.33
C ALA A 166 -17.54 -5.13 10.36
N VAL A 167 -16.70 -6.11 10.64
CA VAL A 167 -15.56 -6.49 9.78
C VAL A 167 -16.05 -7.16 8.51
N ILE A 168 -17.06 -8.03 8.61
CA ILE A 168 -17.69 -8.69 7.45
C ILE A 168 -18.33 -7.65 6.54
N GLU A 169 -19.06 -6.68 7.12
CA GLU A 169 -19.64 -5.56 6.37
C GLU A 169 -18.59 -4.76 5.61
N THR A 170 -17.47 -4.45 6.27
CA THR A 170 -16.34 -3.74 5.65
C THR A 170 -15.78 -4.50 4.44
N ILE A 171 -15.51 -5.81 4.61
CA ILE A 171 -14.95 -6.67 3.55
C ILE A 171 -15.90 -6.75 2.36
N VAL A 172 -17.19 -6.99 2.60
CA VAL A 172 -18.19 -7.10 1.53
C VAL A 172 -18.36 -5.76 0.83
N ALA A 173 -18.49 -4.67 1.58
CA ALA A 173 -18.64 -3.33 0.99
C ALA A 173 -17.44 -2.96 0.11
N ARG A 174 -16.22 -3.26 0.56
CA ARG A 174 -14.99 -3.06 -0.22
C ARG A 174 -14.96 -3.94 -1.47
N THR A 175 -15.27 -5.23 -1.32
CA THR A 175 -15.24 -6.19 -2.43
C THR A 175 -16.25 -5.84 -3.50
N LEU A 176 -17.50 -5.54 -3.14
CA LEU A 176 -18.56 -5.17 -4.09
C LEU A 176 -18.29 -3.85 -4.80
N ARG A 177 -17.57 -2.93 -4.14
CA ARG A 177 -17.17 -1.66 -4.76
C ARG A 177 -15.98 -1.82 -5.71
N GLN A 178 -15.11 -2.80 -5.47
CA GLN A 178 -13.91 -3.06 -6.29
C GLN A 178 -14.14 -4.08 -7.41
N VAL A 179 -15.03 -5.06 -7.22
CA VAL A 179 -15.25 -6.18 -8.14
C VAL A 179 -16.72 -6.57 -8.15
N GLU A 180 -17.34 -6.69 -9.33
CA GLU A 180 -18.67 -7.31 -9.50
C GLU A 180 -18.59 -8.85 -9.37
N SER A 181 -18.14 -9.35 -8.22
CA SER A 181 -17.97 -10.79 -7.96
C SER A 181 -19.19 -11.44 -7.32
N SER A 182 -19.34 -12.76 -7.52
CA SER A 182 -20.42 -13.55 -6.92
C SER A 182 -20.11 -13.89 -5.44
N LEU A 183 -21.04 -13.58 -4.54
CA LEU A 183 -20.97 -13.88 -3.10
C LEU A 183 -22.01 -14.96 -2.75
N SER A 184 -21.68 -15.86 -1.81
CA SER A 184 -22.57 -16.92 -1.33
C SER A 184 -22.62 -16.96 0.19
N ALA A 185 -23.83 -17.20 0.73
CA ALA A 185 -24.15 -17.19 2.15
C ALA A 185 -25.41 -18.04 2.45
N THR A 186 -25.57 -18.56 3.67
CA THR A 186 -26.75 -19.37 4.08
C THR A 186 -27.29 -18.93 5.44
N LEU A 187 -28.52 -18.39 5.58
CA LEU A 187 -29.00 -17.75 6.83
C LEU A 187 -30.52 -17.56 7.06
N PRO A 188 -30.95 -17.16 8.29
CA PRO A 188 -32.21 -16.44 8.58
C PRO A 188 -32.14 -14.95 8.17
N ASN A 189 -33.28 -14.25 7.98
CA ASN A 189 -33.33 -12.93 7.30
C ASN A 189 -32.63 -12.91 5.92
N TYR A 190 -32.67 -14.06 5.26
CA TYR A 190 -31.97 -14.34 4.01
C TYR A 190 -32.27 -13.32 2.90
N ILE A 191 -33.42 -12.65 2.91
CA ILE A 191 -33.77 -11.62 1.92
C ILE A 191 -32.91 -10.37 2.09
N ASP A 192 -32.76 -9.87 3.32
CA ASP A 192 -31.98 -8.66 3.58
C ASP A 192 -30.47 -8.93 3.40
N VAL A 193 -30.02 -10.11 3.80
CA VAL A 193 -28.64 -10.55 3.55
C VAL A 193 -28.39 -10.75 2.05
N ALA A 194 -29.35 -11.27 1.30
CA ALA A 194 -29.26 -11.38 -0.15
C ALA A 194 -29.18 -9.99 -0.81
N ASP A 195 -29.97 -9.02 -0.35
CA ASP A 195 -29.89 -7.64 -0.84
C ASP A 195 -28.50 -7.03 -0.57
N PHE A 196 -27.94 -7.25 0.63
CA PHE A 196 -26.59 -6.81 1.01
C PHE A 196 -25.49 -7.45 0.15
N LEU A 197 -25.56 -8.75 -0.11
CA LEU A 197 -24.61 -9.48 -0.95
C LEU A 197 -24.88 -9.32 -2.46
N ARG A 198 -25.90 -8.55 -2.85
CA ARG A 198 -26.36 -8.36 -4.24
C ARG A 198 -26.74 -9.68 -4.94
N VAL A 199 -27.30 -10.63 -4.19
CA VAL A 199 -27.73 -11.93 -4.69
C VAL A 199 -29.11 -11.82 -5.33
N SER A 200 -29.26 -12.35 -6.54
CA SER A 200 -30.58 -12.43 -7.19
C SER A 200 -31.52 -13.34 -6.40
N ARG A 201 -32.65 -12.78 -5.95
CA ARG A 201 -33.67 -13.50 -5.17
C ARG A 201 -34.29 -14.71 -5.90
N TYR A 202 -34.24 -14.73 -7.22
CA TYR A 202 -34.86 -15.78 -8.03
C TYR A 202 -33.89 -16.89 -8.45
N LYS A 203 -32.59 -16.57 -8.58
CA LYS A 203 -31.58 -17.51 -9.09
C LYS A 203 -30.56 -17.95 -8.05
N GLY A 204 -30.20 -17.07 -7.12
CA GLY A 204 -29.08 -17.28 -6.19
C GLY A 204 -29.47 -17.44 -4.72
N LEU A 205 -30.74 -17.21 -4.37
CA LEU A 205 -31.23 -17.27 -2.99
C LEU A 205 -31.90 -18.62 -2.73
N PHE A 206 -31.36 -19.39 -1.80
CA PHE A 206 -31.88 -20.68 -1.38
C PHE A 206 -32.14 -20.66 0.13
N TYR A 207 -33.36 -21.01 0.54
CA TYR A 207 -33.76 -21.11 1.93
C TYR A 207 -34.30 -22.51 2.22
N PHE A 208 -33.80 -23.12 3.28
CA PHE A 208 -34.17 -24.45 3.74
C PHE A 208 -34.53 -24.35 5.23
N ASP A 209 -35.74 -24.76 5.60
CA ASP A 209 -36.18 -24.78 6.99
C ASP A 209 -35.71 -26.05 7.74
N SER A 210 -36.16 -26.23 8.98
CA SER A 210 -35.77 -27.37 9.83
C SER A 210 -36.13 -28.75 9.25
N SER A 211 -37.07 -28.84 8.30
CA SER A 211 -37.45 -30.10 7.67
C SER A 211 -36.39 -30.64 6.70
N PHE A 212 -35.44 -29.80 6.27
CA PHE A 212 -34.31 -30.20 5.43
C PHE A 212 -33.08 -30.62 6.23
N ARG A 213 -33.16 -30.63 7.58
CA ARG A 213 -32.07 -31.09 8.43
C ARG A 213 -31.80 -32.58 8.14
N PRO A 214 -30.54 -32.99 7.83
CA PRO A 214 -30.24 -34.38 7.46
C PRO A 214 -30.59 -35.40 8.55
N VAL A 215 -30.53 -34.98 9.81
CA VAL A 215 -30.97 -35.73 10.98
C VAL A 215 -32.00 -34.86 11.69
N PRO A 216 -33.29 -35.20 11.71
CA PRO A 216 -34.32 -34.45 12.43
C PRO A 216 -33.94 -34.24 13.92
N LEU A 217 -34.28 -33.08 14.47
CA LEU A 217 -33.96 -32.69 15.86
C LEU A 217 -35.22 -32.67 16.71
N GLU A 218 -35.27 -33.48 17.75
CA GLU A 218 -36.21 -33.31 18.86
C GLU A 218 -35.64 -32.29 19.86
N GLN A 219 -36.48 -31.39 20.37
CA GLN A 219 -36.04 -30.31 21.25
C GLN A 219 -36.79 -30.35 22.57
N HIS A 220 -36.05 -30.37 23.68
CA HIS A 220 -36.57 -30.45 25.03
C HIS A 220 -36.22 -29.17 25.78
N PHE A 221 -37.23 -28.47 26.29
CA PHE A 221 -37.07 -27.27 27.09
C PHE A 221 -37.47 -27.59 28.53
N LEU A 222 -36.49 -27.60 29.43
CA LEU A 222 -36.65 -27.98 30.83
C LEU A 222 -36.59 -26.72 31.71
N GLY A 223 -37.74 -26.30 32.22
CA GLY A 223 -37.88 -25.20 33.18
C GLY A 223 -37.73 -25.71 34.61
N ILE A 224 -36.54 -25.56 35.17
CA ILE A 224 -36.19 -26.02 36.52
C ILE A 224 -36.96 -25.22 37.57
N LYS A 225 -37.68 -25.93 38.45
CA LYS A 225 -38.50 -25.36 39.53
C LYS A 225 -37.63 -24.89 40.70
N GLY A 226 -38.13 -23.89 41.41
CA GLY A 226 -37.50 -23.26 42.57
C GLY A 226 -37.06 -21.82 42.30
N LYS A 227 -36.83 -21.04 43.36
CA LYS A 227 -36.42 -19.63 43.22
C LYS A 227 -35.11 -19.54 42.41
N PRO A 228 -35.03 -18.76 41.32
CA PRO A 228 -33.81 -18.63 40.51
C PRO A 228 -32.59 -18.30 41.37
N GLY A 229 -31.48 -19.00 41.16
CA GLY A 229 -30.24 -18.83 41.91
C GLY A 229 -30.25 -19.37 43.35
N SER A 230 -31.35 -19.98 43.82
CA SER A 230 -31.37 -20.64 45.13
C SER A 230 -30.57 -21.96 45.13
N PRO A 231 -30.09 -22.42 46.31
CA PRO A 231 -29.44 -23.73 46.43
C PRO A 231 -30.32 -24.89 45.92
N GLN A 232 -31.64 -24.82 46.16
CA GLN A 232 -32.58 -25.83 45.68
C GLN A 232 -32.67 -25.84 44.15
N SER A 233 -32.81 -24.68 43.49
CA SER A 233 -32.86 -24.60 42.03
C SER A 233 -31.58 -25.11 41.37
N ARG A 234 -30.40 -24.82 41.95
CA ARG A 234 -29.11 -25.38 41.47
C ARG A 234 -29.05 -26.90 41.63
N LYS A 235 -29.50 -27.41 42.77
CA LYS A 235 -29.55 -28.86 43.04
C LYS A 235 -30.49 -29.57 42.05
N ASN A 236 -31.67 -29.02 41.82
CA ASN A 236 -32.62 -29.53 40.82
C ASN A 236 -32.01 -29.48 39.41
N LEU A 237 -31.31 -28.40 39.03
CA LEU A 237 -30.64 -28.31 37.74
C LEU A 237 -29.57 -29.39 37.55
N ASP A 238 -28.73 -29.62 38.57
CA ASP A 238 -27.70 -30.65 38.55
C ASP A 238 -28.31 -32.05 38.44
N HIS A 239 -29.35 -32.33 39.23
CA HIS A 239 -30.06 -33.61 39.24
C HIS A 239 -30.78 -33.91 37.92
N VAL A 240 -31.56 -32.95 37.39
CA VAL A 240 -32.25 -33.09 36.10
C VAL A 240 -31.25 -33.27 34.94
N THR A 241 -30.14 -32.54 34.97
CA THR A 241 -29.08 -32.72 33.96
C THR A 241 -28.50 -34.12 34.04
N PHE A 242 -28.18 -34.61 35.24
CA PHE A 242 -27.68 -35.97 35.43
C PHE A 242 -28.70 -37.01 34.95
N GLN A 243 -29.98 -36.87 35.32
CA GLN A 243 -31.04 -37.80 34.92
C GLN A 243 -31.10 -37.95 33.39
N LYS A 244 -31.19 -36.84 32.64
CA LYS A 244 -31.25 -36.89 31.17
C LYS A 244 -29.96 -37.44 30.55
N VAL A 245 -28.78 -37.10 31.10
CA VAL A 245 -27.51 -37.69 30.65
C VAL A 245 -27.49 -39.21 30.87
N SER A 246 -27.92 -39.66 32.05
CA SER A 246 -27.95 -41.07 32.44
C SER A 246 -28.88 -41.86 31.52
N ASP A 247 -30.10 -41.37 31.29
CA ASP A 247 -31.08 -41.99 30.40
C ASP A 247 -30.53 -42.18 28.97
N LEU A 248 -29.86 -41.15 28.42
CA LEU A 248 -29.26 -41.19 27.09
C LEU A 248 -28.05 -42.14 27.02
N VAL A 249 -27.21 -42.15 28.05
CA VAL A 249 -26.02 -43.02 28.10
C VAL A 249 -26.42 -44.48 28.26
N ALA A 250 -27.45 -44.78 29.06
CA ALA A 250 -28.03 -46.12 29.21
C ALA A 250 -28.59 -46.67 27.89
N GLN A 251 -29.11 -45.80 27.02
CA GLN A 251 -29.50 -46.15 25.64
C GLN A 251 -28.30 -46.32 24.69
N GLY A 252 -27.08 -46.12 25.17
CA GLY A 252 -25.83 -46.29 24.43
C GLY A 252 -25.36 -45.03 23.68
N HIS A 253 -26.05 -43.90 23.84
CA HIS A 253 -25.76 -42.65 23.13
C HIS A 253 -24.56 -41.89 23.72
N GLN A 254 -23.96 -41.01 22.91
CA GLN A 254 -22.96 -40.05 23.37
C GLN A 254 -23.61 -38.69 23.56
N VAL A 255 -23.25 -38.00 24.64
CA VAL A 255 -23.88 -36.75 25.07
C VAL A 255 -22.82 -35.65 25.21
N MET A 256 -23.12 -34.45 24.70
CA MET A 256 -22.35 -33.25 25.02
C MET A 256 -23.12 -32.37 26.01
N VAL A 257 -22.47 -31.98 27.11
CA VAL A 257 -23.06 -31.12 28.13
C VAL A 257 -22.39 -29.74 28.06
N PHE A 258 -23.12 -28.75 27.58
CA PHE A 258 -22.68 -27.37 27.46
C PHE A 258 -22.91 -26.60 28.76
N VAL A 259 -21.85 -25.97 29.26
CA VAL A 259 -21.83 -25.14 30.47
C VAL A 259 -21.21 -23.77 30.19
N HIS A 260 -21.40 -22.82 31.10
CA HIS A 260 -21.06 -21.40 30.87
C HIS A 260 -19.67 -21.00 31.36
N SER A 261 -18.98 -21.84 32.11
CA SER A 261 -17.63 -21.55 32.60
C SER A 261 -16.67 -22.73 32.46
N ARG A 262 -15.37 -22.41 32.33
CA ARG A 262 -14.28 -23.40 32.30
C ARG A 262 -14.19 -24.21 33.59
N LYS A 263 -14.55 -23.61 34.73
CA LYS A 263 -14.60 -24.34 36.01
C LYS A 263 -15.80 -25.29 36.05
N ASP A 264 -16.92 -24.89 35.47
CA ASP A 264 -18.13 -25.72 35.44
C ASP A 264 -18.02 -26.94 34.53
N THR A 265 -17.12 -26.95 33.53
CA THR A 265 -16.91 -28.17 32.73
C THR A 265 -16.37 -29.29 33.60
N VAL A 266 -15.39 -28.97 34.45
CA VAL A 266 -14.79 -29.92 35.39
C VAL A 266 -15.79 -30.28 36.48
N LYS A 267 -16.41 -29.28 37.12
CA LYS A 267 -17.37 -29.49 38.20
C LYS A 267 -18.56 -30.34 37.76
N THR A 268 -19.09 -30.09 36.56
CA THR A 268 -20.22 -30.85 36.03
C THR A 268 -19.82 -32.28 35.67
N ALA A 269 -18.65 -32.50 35.05
CA ALA A 269 -18.16 -33.84 34.75
C ALA A 269 -17.96 -34.67 36.04
N VAL A 270 -17.37 -34.08 37.07
CA VAL A 270 -17.18 -34.72 38.38
C VAL A 270 -18.52 -34.99 39.05
N SER A 271 -19.44 -34.02 39.06
CA SER A 271 -20.75 -34.16 39.68
C SER A 271 -21.60 -35.26 39.03
N ILE A 272 -21.62 -35.35 37.69
CA ILE A 272 -22.34 -36.42 36.97
C ILE A 272 -21.72 -37.78 37.30
N LYS A 273 -20.38 -37.86 37.35
CA LYS A 273 -19.67 -39.09 37.74
C LYS A 273 -20.01 -39.53 39.17
N GLU A 274 -20.01 -38.61 40.13
CA GLU A 274 -20.35 -38.91 41.53
C GLU A 274 -21.80 -39.37 41.68
N MET A 275 -22.74 -38.72 40.99
CA MET A 275 -24.14 -39.17 40.99
C MET A 275 -24.30 -40.55 40.34
N ALA A 276 -23.57 -40.84 39.24
CA ALA A 276 -23.56 -42.17 38.62
C ALA A 276 -23.05 -43.25 39.58
N ILE A 277 -22.03 -42.94 40.40
CA ILE A 277 -21.51 -43.83 41.45
C ILE A 277 -22.55 -44.10 42.52
N LEU A 278 -23.24 -43.05 42.98
CA LEU A 278 -24.27 -43.15 44.01
C LEU A 278 -25.48 -43.98 43.58
N GLU A 279 -25.89 -43.89 42.31
CA GLU A 279 -27.01 -44.67 41.77
C GLU A 279 -26.62 -46.06 41.28
N GLY A 280 -25.33 -46.40 41.24
CA GLY A 280 -24.85 -47.70 40.77
C GLY A 280 -24.83 -47.86 39.24
N ASN A 281 -24.94 -46.77 38.48
CA ASN A 281 -25.04 -46.77 37.01
C ASN A 281 -23.71 -46.47 36.29
N VAL A 282 -22.57 -46.47 37.00
CA VAL A 282 -21.24 -46.08 36.45
C VAL A 282 -20.81 -46.95 35.27
N ASP A 283 -21.20 -48.23 35.29
CA ASP A 283 -20.81 -49.17 34.23
C ASP A 283 -21.41 -48.82 32.87
N ASP A 284 -22.54 -48.10 32.83
CA ASP A 284 -23.13 -47.60 31.57
C ASP A 284 -22.26 -46.50 30.92
N PHE A 285 -21.48 -45.79 31.74
CA PHE A 285 -20.54 -44.76 31.29
C PHE A 285 -19.18 -45.34 30.85
N ASN A 286 -18.88 -46.59 31.22
CA ASN A 286 -17.60 -47.23 30.91
C ASN A 286 -17.44 -47.55 29.42
N CYS A 287 -16.24 -47.32 28.90
CA CYS A 287 -15.92 -47.51 27.48
C CYS A 287 -15.49 -48.96 27.16
N GLN A 288 -16.13 -49.59 26.18
CA GLN A 288 -15.64 -50.84 25.58
C GLN A 288 -14.55 -50.57 24.53
N SER A 289 -13.35 -50.19 24.97
CA SER A 289 -12.17 -50.12 24.09
C SER A 289 -11.41 -51.45 24.08
N ARG A 290 -11.01 -51.92 22.89
CA ARG A 290 -10.14 -53.09 22.72
C ARG A 290 -8.67 -52.80 23.07
N ASN A 291 -8.29 -51.52 23.19
CA ASN A 291 -6.92 -51.10 23.50
C ASN A 291 -6.78 -50.81 25.02
N LYS A 292 -5.93 -51.59 25.71
CA LYS A 292 -5.71 -51.49 27.15
C LYS A 292 -5.12 -50.13 27.59
N GLU A 293 -4.27 -49.51 26.78
CA GLU A 293 -3.66 -48.20 27.08
C GLU A 293 -4.67 -47.06 27.04
N MET A 294 -5.63 -47.12 26.11
CA MET A 294 -6.75 -46.17 26.01
C MET A 294 -7.74 -46.30 27.17
N LYS A 295 -7.82 -47.49 27.78
CA LYS A 295 -8.70 -47.77 28.91
C LYS A 295 -8.20 -47.04 30.16
N GLN A 296 -6.91 -47.20 30.48
CA GLN A 296 -6.24 -46.57 31.64
C GLN A 296 -6.29 -45.04 31.65
N LEU A 297 -6.39 -44.38 30.48
CA LEU A 297 -6.44 -42.92 30.39
C LEU A 297 -7.85 -42.32 30.61
N PHE A 298 -8.92 -43.13 30.49
CA PHE A 298 -10.31 -42.64 30.47
C PHE A 298 -11.29 -43.57 31.21
N ASP A 299 -10.85 -44.21 32.31
CA ASP A 299 -11.55 -45.27 33.06
C ASP A 299 -12.97 -44.92 33.60
N CYS A 300 -13.55 -43.76 33.24
CA CYS A 300 -14.94 -43.41 33.57
C CYS A 300 -15.74 -42.86 32.37
N GLY A 301 -15.19 -42.79 31.15
CA GLY A 301 -15.92 -42.33 29.95
C GLY A 301 -16.32 -40.85 29.91
N PHE A 302 -15.75 -40.00 30.77
CA PHE A 302 -15.97 -38.54 30.82
C PHE A 302 -14.80 -37.76 30.23
N GLY A 303 -15.08 -36.63 29.58
CA GLY A 303 -14.08 -35.67 29.10
C GLY A 303 -14.52 -34.23 29.29
N ILE A 304 -13.57 -33.29 29.21
CA ILE A 304 -13.82 -31.84 29.23
C ILE A 304 -13.28 -31.16 27.97
N HIS A 305 -13.90 -30.06 27.55
CA HIS A 305 -13.40 -29.24 26.44
C HIS A 305 -13.74 -27.76 26.61
N HIS A 306 -12.72 -26.91 26.71
CA HIS A 306 -12.90 -25.46 26.73
C HIS A 306 -11.70 -24.70 26.16
N ALA A 307 -11.90 -23.43 25.78
CA ALA A 307 -10.85 -22.61 25.17
C ALA A 307 -9.58 -22.42 26.04
N GLY A 308 -9.71 -22.50 27.37
CA GLY A 308 -8.57 -22.45 28.29
C GLY A 308 -7.68 -23.70 28.32
N MET A 309 -8.05 -24.79 27.63
CA MET A 309 -7.19 -25.97 27.48
C MET A 309 -6.17 -25.76 26.35
N LEU A 310 -4.99 -26.36 26.50
CA LEU A 310 -3.99 -26.40 25.43
C LEU A 310 -4.60 -26.98 24.15
N ARG A 311 -4.14 -26.50 22.99
CA ARG A 311 -4.64 -26.96 21.68
C ARG A 311 -4.35 -28.46 21.46
N SER A 312 -3.23 -28.97 21.97
CA SER A 312 -2.90 -30.40 21.98
C SER A 312 -3.99 -31.23 22.66
N ASP A 313 -4.45 -30.77 23.81
CA ASP A 313 -5.36 -31.51 24.68
C ASP A 313 -6.78 -31.47 24.13
N ARG A 314 -7.20 -30.31 23.58
CA ARG A 314 -8.46 -30.18 22.84
C ARG A 314 -8.52 -31.15 21.66
N ASN A 315 -7.48 -31.17 20.83
CA ASN A 315 -7.39 -32.09 19.70
C ASN A 315 -7.43 -33.56 20.15
N MET A 316 -6.85 -33.88 21.32
CA MET A 316 -6.91 -35.23 21.89
C MET A 316 -8.35 -35.58 22.31
N MET A 317 -9.01 -34.73 23.09
CA MET A 317 -10.39 -34.94 23.54
C MET A 317 -11.36 -35.10 22.35
N GLU A 318 -11.21 -34.28 21.32
CA GLU A 318 -12.00 -34.38 20.08
C GLU A 318 -11.84 -35.74 19.40
N ARG A 319 -10.60 -36.22 19.24
CA ARG A 319 -10.32 -37.55 18.65
C ARG A 319 -10.90 -38.68 19.48
N MET A 320 -10.81 -38.59 20.81
CA MET A 320 -11.32 -39.62 21.71
C MET A 320 -12.85 -39.69 21.69
N PHE A 321 -13.52 -38.53 21.65
CA PHE A 321 -14.96 -38.47 21.52
C PHE A 321 -15.44 -39.01 20.16
N ASP A 322 -14.77 -38.65 19.06
CA ASP A 322 -15.08 -39.16 17.72
C ASP A 322 -14.87 -40.69 17.63
N ALA A 323 -13.83 -41.20 18.31
CA ALA A 323 -13.56 -42.63 18.44
C ALA A 323 -14.53 -43.37 19.40
N ARG A 324 -15.51 -42.68 19.98
CA ARG A 324 -16.45 -43.19 20.99
C ARG A 324 -15.82 -43.72 22.27
N ALA A 325 -14.59 -43.31 22.58
CA ALA A 325 -13.92 -43.64 23.83
C ALA A 325 -14.45 -42.81 25.01
N ILE A 326 -15.03 -41.64 24.73
CA ILE A 326 -15.69 -40.77 25.71
C ILE A 326 -17.20 -40.78 25.43
N LYS A 327 -18.01 -41.07 26.45
CA LYS A 327 -19.49 -41.08 26.37
C LYS A 327 -20.08 -39.71 26.66
N VAL A 328 -19.53 -38.99 27.63
CA VAL A 328 -20.00 -37.67 28.04
C VAL A 328 -18.87 -36.66 27.93
N LEU A 329 -19.09 -35.60 27.14
CA LEU A 329 -18.13 -34.50 26.99
C LEU A 329 -18.74 -33.21 27.56
N CYS A 330 -18.17 -32.70 28.65
CA CYS A 330 -18.57 -31.43 29.24
C CYS A 330 -17.78 -30.27 28.62
N CYS A 331 -18.46 -29.35 27.94
CA CYS A 331 -17.81 -28.33 27.12
C CYS A 331 -18.39 -26.93 27.28
N THR A 332 -17.62 -25.91 26.91
CA THR A 332 -18.13 -24.54 26.78
C THR A 332 -18.68 -24.29 25.38
N ALA A 333 -19.52 -23.26 25.21
CA ALA A 333 -20.13 -22.88 23.92
C ALA A 333 -19.12 -22.71 22.76
N THR A 334 -17.86 -22.40 23.06
CA THR A 334 -16.76 -22.31 22.08
C THR A 334 -16.57 -23.57 21.22
N LEU A 335 -16.91 -24.76 21.72
CA LEU A 335 -16.84 -26.00 20.93
C LEU A 335 -17.85 -25.96 19.77
N ALA A 336 -19.04 -25.40 20.00
CA ALA A 336 -20.11 -25.33 19.01
C ALA A 336 -19.71 -24.49 17.79
N TRP A 337 -18.82 -23.52 17.96
CA TRP A 337 -18.31 -22.66 16.89
C TRP A 337 -17.02 -23.17 16.23
N GLY A 338 -16.19 -23.92 16.97
CA GLY A 338 -14.78 -24.14 16.61
C GLY A 338 -14.45 -25.45 15.90
N VAL A 339 -15.27 -26.50 16.04
CA VAL A 339 -14.91 -27.87 15.61
C VAL A 339 -16.14 -28.62 15.12
N ASN A 340 -16.02 -29.36 14.00
CA ASN A 340 -17.11 -30.22 13.53
C ASN A 340 -17.19 -31.58 14.25
N LEU A 341 -17.60 -31.57 15.52
CA LEU A 341 -17.77 -32.78 16.34
C LEU A 341 -19.25 -32.97 16.73
N PRO A 342 -19.98 -33.91 16.09
CA PRO A 342 -21.39 -34.16 16.41
C PRO A 342 -21.55 -35.22 17.53
N ALA A 343 -22.64 -35.11 18.29
CA ALA A 343 -23.08 -36.06 19.30
C ALA A 343 -24.53 -36.51 19.01
N HIS A 344 -25.01 -37.57 19.63
CA HIS A 344 -26.42 -37.95 19.49
C HIS A 344 -27.32 -36.89 20.11
N ALA A 345 -26.99 -36.55 21.36
CA ALA A 345 -27.71 -35.58 22.15
C ALA A 345 -26.78 -34.48 22.67
N VAL A 346 -27.34 -33.28 22.81
CA VAL A 346 -26.66 -32.14 23.43
C VAL A 346 -27.54 -31.56 24.53
N ILE A 347 -26.92 -31.13 25.62
CA ILE A 347 -27.63 -30.59 26.78
C ILE A 347 -26.98 -29.27 27.17
N ILE A 348 -27.75 -28.19 27.20
CA ILE A 348 -27.33 -26.87 27.70
C ILE A 348 -27.72 -26.79 29.17
N LYS A 349 -26.72 -26.84 30.07
CA LYS A 349 -26.91 -26.82 31.52
C LYS A 349 -26.86 -25.38 32.04
N GLY A 350 -28.02 -24.85 32.40
CA GLY A 350 -28.20 -23.45 32.77
C GLY A 350 -28.23 -22.56 31.52
N THR A 351 -28.64 -21.31 31.67
CA THR A 351 -28.80 -20.38 30.53
C THR A 351 -28.38 -18.96 30.87
N GLN A 352 -27.67 -18.79 31.98
CA GLN A 352 -27.13 -17.49 32.41
C GLN A 352 -25.62 -17.51 32.31
N VAL A 353 -25.09 -16.54 31.56
CA VAL A 353 -23.67 -16.33 31.34
C VAL A 353 -23.28 -15.02 32.01
N TYR A 354 -22.12 -14.98 32.66
CA TYR A 354 -21.63 -13.72 33.20
C TYR A 354 -21.03 -12.87 32.07
N ASP A 355 -21.66 -11.73 31.77
CA ASP A 355 -21.12 -10.75 30.83
C ASP A 355 -20.25 -9.76 31.59
N SER A 356 -18.95 -9.94 31.43
CA SER A 356 -17.91 -9.14 32.09
C SER A 356 -17.95 -7.67 31.67
N SER A 357 -18.49 -7.34 30.48
CA SER A 357 -18.63 -5.97 29.99
C SER A 357 -19.79 -5.22 30.65
N LYS A 358 -20.84 -5.94 31.03
CA LYS A 358 -22.04 -5.42 31.72
C LYS A 358 -22.01 -5.60 33.23
N GLY A 359 -21.02 -6.35 33.75
CA GLY A 359 -20.88 -6.67 35.17
C GLY A 359 -22.04 -7.49 35.73
N ALA A 360 -22.78 -8.21 34.87
CA ALA A 360 -24.02 -8.87 35.24
C ALA A 360 -24.18 -10.22 34.54
N PHE A 361 -24.97 -11.11 35.13
CA PHE A 361 -25.43 -12.31 34.44
C PHE A 361 -26.46 -11.93 33.37
N VAL A 362 -26.17 -12.31 32.14
CA VAL A 362 -27.04 -12.15 30.98
C VAL A 362 -27.52 -13.52 30.51
N ASP A 363 -28.63 -13.51 29.79
CA ASP A 363 -29.15 -14.72 29.16
C ASP A 363 -28.22 -15.15 28.00
N LEU A 364 -28.04 -16.46 27.85
CA LEU A 364 -27.33 -17.08 26.73
C LEU A 364 -27.97 -16.67 25.40
N SER A 365 -27.15 -16.36 24.40
CA SER A 365 -27.67 -15.96 23.09
C SER A 365 -28.38 -17.12 22.40
N VAL A 366 -29.47 -16.82 21.68
CA VAL A 366 -30.21 -17.81 20.89
C VAL A 366 -29.33 -18.42 19.80
N LEU A 367 -28.38 -17.64 19.27
CA LEU A 367 -27.43 -18.13 18.27
C LEU A 367 -26.53 -19.22 18.86
N ASP A 368 -26.01 -19.04 20.08
CA ASP A 368 -25.25 -20.08 20.77
C ASP A 368 -26.08 -21.34 20.99
N VAL A 369 -27.34 -21.19 21.38
CA VAL A 369 -28.28 -22.31 21.53
C VAL A 369 -28.44 -23.06 20.21
N LEU A 370 -28.70 -22.35 19.11
CA LEU A 370 -28.88 -22.95 17.79
C LEU A 370 -27.61 -23.64 17.28
N GLN A 371 -26.43 -23.07 17.55
CA GLN A 371 -25.14 -23.67 17.20
C GLN A 371 -24.87 -24.95 18.00
N VAL A 372 -25.16 -24.94 19.30
CA VAL A 372 -25.08 -26.13 20.15
C VAL A 372 -26.04 -27.20 19.64
N PHE A 373 -27.29 -26.85 19.37
CA PHE A 373 -28.30 -27.75 18.81
C PHE A 373 -27.89 -28.29 17.43
N GLY A 374 -27.13 -27.51 16.65
CA GLY A 374 -26.49 -27.96 15.41
C GLY A 374 -25.54 -29.15 15.56
N ARG A 375 -25.06 -29.44 16.78
CA ARG A 375 -24.19 -30.59 17.09
C ARG A 375 -24.94 -31.88 17.41
N ALA A 376 -26.26 -31.83 17.62
CA ALA A 376 -27.08 -33.00 17.92
C ALA A 376 -27.47 -33.78 16.65
N GLY A 377 -27.34 -35.10 16.69
CA GLY A 377 -27.63 -36.02 15.59
C GLY A 377 -26.44 -36.19 14.63
N ARG A 378 -25.93 -37.42 14.51
CA ARG A 378 -24.79 -37.77 13.66
C ARG A 378 -25.26 -38.21 12.26
N PRO A 379 -24.91 -37.45 11.19
CA PRO A 379 -25.34 -37.78 9.84
C PRO A 379 -24.88 -39.17 9.39
N GLY A 380 -25.85 -40.03 9.05
CA GLY A 380 -25.61 -41.40 8.56
C GLY A 380 -25.37 -42.45 9.64
N LEU A 381 -25.43 -42.09 10.92
CA LEU A 381 -25.35 -43.03 12.05
C LEU A 381 -26.67 -43.11 12.83
N GLU A 382 -27.45 -42.03 12.87
CA GLU A 382 -28.67 -41.90 13.67
C GLU A 382 -29.85 -41.42 12.84
N THR A 383 -31.07 -41.78 13.27
CA THR A 383 -32.34 -41.41 12.62
C THR A 383 -32.92 -40.10 13.14
N SER A 384 -32.56 -39.72 14.38
CA SER A 384 -32.91 -38.46 15.03
C SER A 384 -31.78 -38.06 15.98
N GLY A 385 -31.73 -36.78 16.35
CA GLY A 385 -30.91 -36.28 17.43
C GLY A 385 -31.76 -35.51 18.43
N GLU A 386 -31.22 -35.27 19.63
CA GLU A 386 -31.95 -34.64 20.72
C GLU A 386 -31.20 -33.42 21.27
N GLY A 387 -31.91 -32.31 21.46
CA GLY A 387 -31.37 -31.07 22.02
C GLY A 387 -32.11 -30.67 23.27
N TYR A 388 -31.40 -30.55 24.40
CA TYR A 388 -31.99 -30.17 25.69
C TYR A 388 -31.51 -28.78 26.12
N ILE A 389 -32.42 -27.95 26.61
CA ILE A 389 -32.12 -26.68 27.30
C ILE A 389 -32.65 -26.79 28.73
N CYS A 390 -31.73 -26.81 29.70
CA CYS A 390 -32.06 -26.74 31.11
C CYS A 390 -31.95 -25.29 31.58
N THR A 391 -33.09 -24.63 31.79
CA THR A 391 -33.19 -23.21 32.16
C THR A 391 -34.03 -23.05 33.42
N THR A 392 -33.97 -21.89 34.09
CA THR A 392 -34.92 -21.60 35.17
C THR A 392 -36.34 -21.45 34.62
N GLU A 393 -37.35 -21.79 35.43
CA GLU A 393 -38.76 -21.75 35.03
C GLU A 393 -39.20 -20.37 34.48
N ASP A 394 -38.70 -19.26 35.05
CA ASP A 394 -38.99 -17.89 34.60
C ASP A 394 -38.45 -17.58 33.20
N ARG A 395 -37.44 -18.32 32.73
CA ARG A 395 -36.79 -18.14 31.42
C ARG A 395 -37.23 -19.17 30.38
N LEU A 396 -38.02 -20.17 30.76
CA LEU A 396 -38.49 -21.22 29.86
C LEU A 396 -39.22 -20.64 28.65
N THR A 397 -40.20 -19.76 28.88
CA THR A 397 -40.98 -19.13 27.82
C THR A 397 -40.11 -18.31 26.89
N HIS A 398 -39.11 -17.59 27.43
CA HIS A 398 -38.18 -16.79 26.64
C HIS A 398 -37.42 -17.65 25.64
N TYR A 399 -36.79 -18.75 26.07
CA TYR A 399 -36.04 -19.62 25.16
C TYR A 399 -36.94 -20.40 24.20
N LEU A 400 -38.11 -20.83 24.65
CA LEU A 400 -39.09 -21.50 23.80
C LEU A 400 -39.54 -20.58 22.66
N GLU A 401 -39.90 -19.33 22.96
CA GLU A 401 -40.25 -18.34 21.95
C GLU A 401 -39.04 -17.96 21.10
N ALA A 402 -37.86 -17.76 21.69
CA ALA A 402 -36.71 -17.26 20.97
C ALA A 402 -36.06 -18.29 20.02
N VAL A 403 -36.12 -19.59 20.34
CA VAL A 403 -35.65 -20.67 19.45
C VAL A 403 -36.67 -20.96 18.34
N THR A 404 -37.97 -20.80 18.62
CA THR A 404 -39.04 -21.02 17.64
C THR A 404 -39.33 -19.80 16.76
N SER A 405 -39.05 -18.59 17.23
CA SER A 405 -39.12 -17.35 16.46
C SER A 405 -37.80 -17.07 15.75
N GLN A 406 -37.87 -16.65 14.49
CA GLN A 406 -36.69 -16.23 13.75
C GLN A 406 -36.30 -14.81 14.18
N ASN A 407 -35.34 -14.69 15.09
CA ASN A 407 -34.80 -13.38 15.46
C ASN A 407 -34.07 -12.75 14.26
N PRO A 408 -34.42 -11.50 13.89
CA PRO A 408 -33.78 -10.84 12.77
C PRO A 408 -32.32 -10.50 13.08
N ILE A 409 -31.43 -10.74 12.11
CA ILE A 409 -30.02 -10.32 12.18
C ILE A 409 -29.96 -8.81 11.98
N GLU A 410 -29.42 -8.09 12.95
CA GLU A 410 -29.18 -6.65 12.90
C GLU A 410 -27.69 -6.35 12.68
N SER A 411 -27.37 -5.16 12.17
CA SER A 411 -25.98 -4.76 11.90
C SER A 411 -25.36 -4.12 13.15
N GLN A 412 -24.12 -4.50 13.49
CA GLN A 412 -23.32 -3.87 14.54
C GLN A 412 -22.35 -2.77 14.02
N PHE A 413 -22.47 -2.38 12.74
CA PHE A 413 -21.51 -1.48 12.07
C PHE A 413 -21.36 -0.09 12.69
N ARG A 414 -22.31 0.37 13.52
CA ARG A 414 -22.25 1.69 14.18
C ARG A 414 -20.96 1.92 14.96
N HIS A 415 -20.45 0.87 15.61
CA HIS A 415 -19.22 0.93 16.39
C HIS A 415 -17.97 0.84 15.49
N GLY A 416 -18.08 0.23 14.31
CA GLY A 416 -16.96 0.03 13.37
C GLY A 416 -16.82 1.12 12.30
N ILE A 417 -17.82 1.98 12.11
CA ILE A 417 -17.87 2.96 11.00
C ILE A 417 -16.66 3.90 10.98
N ILE A 418 -16.15 4.32 12.13
CA ILE A 418 -15.05 5.28 12.26
C ILE A 418 -13.75 4.66 11.73
N ASP A 419 -13.37 3.49 12.25
CA ASP A 419 -12.15 2.80 11.84
C ASP A 419 -12.25 2.28 10.38
N ALA A 420 -13.45 1.87 9.95
CA ALA A 420 -13.70 1.45 8.57
C ALA A 420 -13.60 2.62 7.59
N LEU A 421 -14.16 3.80 7.93
CA LEU A 421 -14.03 5.01 7.12
C LEU A 421 -12.55 5.44 7.00
N ASN A 422 -11.81 5.44 8.11
CA ASN A 422 -10.37 5.72 8.09
C ASN A 422 -9.61 4.77 7.15
N ALA A 423 -9.94 3.48 7.17
CA ALA A 423 -9.34 2.49 6.29
C ALA A 423 -9.64 2.76 4.81
N GLU A 424 -10.89 3.07 4.46
CA GLU A 424 -11.27 3.37 3.07
C GLU A 424 -10.65 4.69 2.56
N VAL A 425 -10.53 5.71 3.42
CA VAL A 425 -9.81 6.94 3.05
C VAL A 425 -8.31 6.69 2.92
N SER A 426 -7.72 5.88 3.79
CA SER A 426 -6.30 5.48 3.68
C SER A 426 -6.01 4.67 2.42
N LEU A 427 -6.95 3.85 1.95
CA LEU A 427 -6.86 3.11 0.69
C LEU A 427 -7.11 4.00 -0.54
N GLY A 428 -7.65 5.20 -0.35
CA GLY A 428 -8.02 6.13 -1.43
C GLY A 428 -9.33 5.78 -2.15
N THR A 429 -10.05 4.73 -1.71
CA THR A 429 -11.37 4.36 -2.26
C THR A 429 -12.41 5.43 -1.96
N VAL A 430 -12.29 6.11 -0.82
CA VAL A 430 -13.12 7.24 -0.39
C VAL A 430 -12.25 8.50 -0.34
N ALA A 431 -12.60 9.54 -1.10
CA ALA A 431 -11.86 10.81 -1.12
C ALA A 431 -12.64 12.01 -0.55
N ASN A 432 -13.97 11.89 -0.43
CA ASN A 432 -14.84 12.97 0.04
C ASN A 432 -16.12 12.38 0.69
N ALA A 433 -16.92 13.25 1.29
CA ALA A 433 -18.16 12.88 1.96
C ALA A 433 -19.16 12.18 1.03
N HIS A 434 -19.23 12.58 -0.24
CA HIS A 434 -20.10 11.93 -1.23
C HIS A 434 -19.69 10.47 -1.48
N ASP A 435 -18.40 10.21 -1.70
CA ASP A 435 -17.85 8.86 -1.84
C ASP A 435 -18.15 7.99 -0.61
N ALA A 436 -18.08 8.58 0.60
CA ALA A 436 -18.35 7.88 1.84
C ALA A 436 -19.84 7.53 1.99
N VAL A 437 -20.75 8.42 1.58
CA VAL A 437 -22.20 8.14 1.54
C VAL A 437 -22.51 7.01 0.57
N GLN A 438 -21.87 7.01 -0.60
CA GLN A 438 -21.97 5.91 -1.55
C GLN A 438 -21.44 4.60 -0.96
N TRP A 439 -20.26 4.63 -0.34
CA TRP A 439 -19.66 3.47 0.34
C TRP A 439 -20.57 2.87 1.41
N LEU A 440 -21.18 3.69 2.28
CA LEU A 440 -22.16 3.22 3.25
C LEU A 440 -23.35 2.52 2.59
N GLY A 441 -23.70 2.87 1.35
CA GLY A 441 -24.72 2.17 0.57
C GLY A 441 -24.44 0.69 0.29
N TYR A 442 -23.20 0.23 0.43
CA TYR A 442 -22.80 -1.17 0.25
C TYR A 442 -22.82 -1.98 1.56
N THR A 443 -23.13 -1.37 2.70
CA THR A 443 -23.10 -2.01 4.02
C THR A 443 -24.41 -2.71 4.36
N TYR A 444 -24.37 -3.67 5.29
CA TYR A 444 -25.59 -4.30 5.81
C TYR A 444 -26.36 -3.32 6.70
N LEU A 445 -25.66 -2.41 7.38
CA LEU A 445 -26.24 -1.26 8.09
C LEU A 445 -27.23 -0.49 7.21
N PHE A 446 -26.88 -0.15 5.96
CA PHE A 446 -27.78 0.57 5.07
C PHE A 446 -29.05 -0.22 4.75
N VAL A 447 -28.93 -1.51 4.46
CA VAL A 447 -30.09 -2.39 4.22
C VAL A 447 -31.00 -2.41 5.45
N ARG A 448 -30.42 -2.58 6.65
CA ARG A 448 -31.19 -2.67 7.89
C ARG A 448 -31.82 -1.35 8.33
N MET A 449 -31.15 -0.21 8.14
CA MET A 449 -31.76 1.10 8.41
C MET A 449 -33.00 1.37 7.54
N ARG A 450 -33.04 0.87 6.30
CA ARG A 450 -34.23 0.99 5.43
C ARG A 450 -35.37 0.08 5.85
N LYS A 451 -35.06 -1.11 6.38
CA LYS A 451 -36.04 -2.13 6.77
C LYS A 451 -36.61 -1.93 8.16
N ASN A 452 -35.77 -1.47 9.10
CA ASN A 452 -36.13 -1.22 10.50
C ASN A 452 -35.66 0.18 10.98
N PRO A 453 -36.11 1.28 10.36
CA PRO A 453 -35.61 2.63 10.66
C PRO A 453 -35.68 2.99 12.15
N TYR A 454 -36.76 2.59 12.84
CA TYR A 454 -36.95 2.86 14.26
C TYR A 454 -35.87 2.20 15.14
N GLY A 455 -35.48 0.96 14.87
CA GLY A 455 -34.39 0.27 15.58
C GLY A 455 -33.04 0.99 15.44
N TYR A 456 -32.88 1.80 14.40
CA TYR A 456 -31.72 2.64 14.16
C TYR A 456 -31.96 4.11 14.54
N GLY A 457 -32.96 4.42 15.36
CA GLY A 457 -33.23 5.78 15.84
C GLY A 457 -33.67 6.76 14.75
N ILE A 458 -34.24 6.25 13.65
CA ILE A 458 -34.81 7.05 12.56
C ILE A 458 -36.33 7.09 12.76
N LEU A 459 -36.88 8.30 12.92
CA LEU A 459 -38.32 8.50 13.06
C LEU A 459 -39.04 8.16 11.75
N ARG A 460 -40.29 7.70 11.86
CA ARG A 460 -41.09 7.26 10.70
C ARG A 460 -41.31 8.37 9.67
N GLU A 461 -41.50 9.60 10.13
CA GLU A 461 -41.65 10.81 9.30
C GLU A 461 -40.36 11.11 8.53
N SER A 462 -39.20 11.06 9.22
CA SER A 462 -37.90 11.25 8.58
C SER A 462 -37.57 10.15 7.55
N ALA A 463 -38.04 8.92 7.77
CA ALA A 463 -37.86 7.81 6.84
C ALA A 463 -38.73 7.94 5.58
N SER A 464 -39.90 8.58 5.65
CA SER A 464 -40.72 8.87 4.47
C SER A 464 -40.13 10.00 3.62
N ASP A 465 -39.52 11.00 4.25
CA ASP A 465 -38.91 12.14 3.56
C ASP A 465 -37.54 11.79 2.94
N ASP A 466 -36.82 10.81 3.51
CA ASP A 466 -35.52 10.32 3.03
C ASP A 466 -35.52 8.80 2.75
N PRO A 467 -36.23 8.32 1.71
CA PRO A 467 -36.42 6.89 1.45
C PRO A 467 -35.12 6.13 1.09
N ASN A 468 -34.12 6.87 0.59
CA ASN A 468 -32.79 6.35 0.27
C ASN A 468 -31.75 6.65 1.37
N LEU A 469 -32.17 7.21 2.50
CA LEU A 469 -31.33 7.56 3.65
C LEU A 469 -30.07 8.35 3.24
N GLY A 470 -30.19 9.24 2.25
CA GLY A 470 -29.09 10.07 1.78
C GLY A 470 -28.61 11.04 2.85
N ASN A 471 -29.55 11.76 3.46
CA ASN A 471 -29.28 12.71 4.53
C ASN A 471 -28.78 11.98 5.78
N LYS A 472 -29.43 10.86 6.14
CA LYS A 472 -29.02 10.09 7.32
C LYS A 472 -27.62 9.50 7.19
N ARG A 473 -27.26 8.98 6.01
CA ARG A 473 -25.89 8.50 5.74
C ARG A 473 -24.88 9.64 5.79
N ASN A 474 -25.21 10.80 5.22
CA ASN A 474 -24.33 11.97 5.27
C ASN A 474 -24.08 12.44 6.70
N GLU A 475 -25.11 12.42 7.56
CA GLU A 475 -24.98 12.70 9.00
C GLU A 475 -24.00 11.74 9.68
N LEU A 476 -24.15 10.42 9.47
CA LEU A 476 -23.25 9.40 10.03
C LEU A 476 -21.80 9.55 9.55
N VAL A 477 -21.61 9.79 8.25
CA VAL A 477 -20.29 10.06 7.65
C VAL A 477 -19.67 11.31 8.26
N THR A 478 -20.44 12.39 8.37
CA THR A 478 -19.96 13.66 8.90
C THR A 478 -19.54 13.54 10.36
N LEU A 479 -20.30 12.79 11.17
CA LEU A 479 -19.94 12.52 12.57
C LEU A 479 -18.63 11.73 12.67
N ALA A 480 -18.52 10.64 11.90
CA ALA A 480 -17.30 9.81 11.89
C ALA A 480 -16.08 10.59 11.38
N ALA A 481 -16.24 11.41 10.33
CA ALA A 481 -15.17 12.26 9.79
C ALA A 481 -14.71 13.31 10.80
N LYS A 482 -15.63 13.91 11.57
CA LYS A 482 -15.29 14.85 12.65
C LYS A 482 -14.46 14.18 13.74
N GLN A 483 -14.84 12.99 14.19
CA GLN A 483 -14.08 12.24 15.19
C GLN A 483 -12.67 11.86 14.69
N LEU A 484 -12.54 11.43 13.43
CA LEU A 484 -11.23 11.17 12.83
C LEU A 484 -10.37 12.43 12.71
N ALA A 485 -10.99 13.59 12.46
CA ALA A 485 -10.31 14.87 12.42
C ALA A 485 -9.85 15.34 13.81
N GLU A 486 -10.68 15.18 14.83
CA GLU A 486 -10.34 15.45 16.23
C GLU A 486 -9.18 14.56 16.71
N ALA A 487 -9.17 13.29 16.30
CA ALA A 487 -8.08 12.36 16.55
C ALA A 487 -6.83 12.60 15.66
N ARG A 488 -6.83 13.63 14.80
CA ARG A 488 -5.73 13.99 13.87
C ARG A 488 -5.36 12.87 12.88
N MET A 489 -6.29 11.96 12.60
CA MET A 489 -6.12 10.85 11.66
C MET A 489 -6.45 11.26 10.22
N MET A 490 -7.22 12.34 10.05
CA MET A 490 -7.68 12.87 8.78
C MET A 490 -7.85 14.38 8.89
N ILE A 491 -7.67 15.11 7.78
CA ILE A 491 -8.13 16.49 7.62
C ILE A 491 -9.45 16.44 6.86
N TYR A 492 -10.50 17.00 7.44
CA TYR A 492 -11.83 17.10 6.84
C TYR A 492 -12.14 18.56 6.50
N ASP A 493 -12.21 18.87 5.22
CA ASP A 493 -12.68 20.16 4.73
C ASP A 493 -14.21 20.14 4.65
N GLN A 494 -14.86 20.91 5.53
CA GLN A 494 -16.32 20.94 5.62
C GLN A 494 -16.98 21.72 4.47
N GLU A 495 -16.25 22.61 3.80
CA GLU A 495 -16.78 23.40 2.67
C GLU A 495 -16.81 22.55 1.40
N THR A 496 -15.71 21.87 1.10
CA THR A 496 -15.60 21.03 -0.10
C THR A 496 -16.07 19.59 0.13
N GLY A 497 -16.19 19.16 1.38
CA GLY A 497 -16.45 17.78 1.76
C GLY A 497 -15.25 16.85 1.55
N ALA A 498 -14.06 17.38 1.25
CA ALA A 498 -12.88 16.60 0.91
C ALA A 498 -12.19 16.01 2.15
N PHE A 499 -11.67 14.78 1.99
CA PHE A 499 -10.88 14.08 3.01
C PHE A 499 -9.41 14.00 2.58
N THR A 500 -8.51 14.42 3.47
CA THR A 500 -7.06 14.22 3.29
C THR A 500 -6.54 13.37 4.44
N ILE A 501 -6.05 12.18 4.14
CA ILE A 501 -5.52 11.25 5.15
C ILE A 501 -4.19 11.76 5.73
N THR A 502 -3.98 11.62 7.04
CA THR A 502 -2.68 11.89 7.69
C THR A 502 -1.86 10.60 7.83
N ASP A 503 -0.55 10.70 8.10
CA ASP A 503 0.28 9.52 8.36
C ASP A 503 -0.27 8.68 9.53
N LEU A 504 -0.80 9.34 10.56
CA LEU A 504 -1.41 8.70 11.71
C LEU A 504 -2.62 7.83 11.31
N GLY A 505 -3.49 8.36 10.44
CA GLY A 505 -4.61 7.62 9.89
C GLY A 505 -4.17 6.41 9.07
N ARG A 506 -3.11 6.56 8.24
CA ARG A 506 -2.54 5.45 7.47
C ARG A 506 -1.96 4.35 8.35
N ILE A 507 -1.20 4.73 9.39
CA ILE A 507 -0.58 3.78 10.32
C ILE A 507 -1.66 3.02 11.10
N ALA A 508 -2.69 3.72 11.59
CA ALA A 508 -3.79 3.10 12.30
C ALA A 508 -4.55 2.09 11.41
N ALA A 509 -4.84 2.45 10.15
CA ALA A 509 -5.47 1.55 9.19
C ALA A 509 -4.60 0.31 8.89
N LYS A 510 -3.29 0.50 8.70
CA LYS A 510 -2.31 -0.55 8.38
C LYS A 510 -2.12 -1.58 9.49
N TYR A 511 -2.16 -1.15 10.76
CA TYR A 511 -1.95 -1.99 11.95
C TYR A 511 -3.23 -2.33 12.71
N TYR A 512 -4.39 -1.95 12.15
CA TYR A 512 -5.70 -2.24 12.71
C TYR A 512 -5.90 -1.64 14.12
N ILE A 513 -5.32 -0.47 14.37
CA ILE A 513 -5.40 0.24 15.65
C ILE A 513 -6.69 1.05 15.69
N ARG A 514 -7.46 0.93 16.79
CA ARG A 514 -8.72 1.67 16.96
C ARG A 514 -8.44 3.18 17.12
N HIS A 515 -9.31 4.03 16.58
CA HIS A 515 -9.18 5.49 16.71
C HIS A 515 -9.07 5.96 18.18
N GLU A 516 -9.79 5.31 19.10
CA GLU A 516 -9.74 5.61 20.54
C GLU A 516 -8.32 5.44 21.12
N SER A 517 -7.60 4.39 20.71
CA SER A 517 -6.20 4.18 21.11
C SER A 517 -5.29 5.26 20.53
N ILE A 518 -5.56 5.71 19.30
CA ILE A 518 -4.84 6.84 18.70
C ILE A 518 -5.05 8.14 19.48
N GLU A 519 -6.25 8.39 20.01
CA GLU A 519 -6.48 9.55 20.89
C GLU A 519 -5.66 9.48 22.17
N ILE A 520 -5.53 8.29 22.76
CA ILE A 520 -4.67 8.06 23.94
C ILE A 520 -3.21 8.35 23.57
N PHE A 521 -2.73 7.82 22.44
CA PHE A 521 -1.35 8.03 21.97
C PHE A 521 -1.09 9.50 21.66
N ASN A 522 -2.04 10.23 21.10
CA ASN A 522 -1.89 11.67 20.86
C ASN A 522 -1.72 12.49 22.15
N LYS A 523 -2.31 12.04 23.26
CA LYS A 523 -2.20 12.70 24.57
C LYS A 523 -0.93 12.30 25.33
N GLN A 524 -0.52 11.02 25.24
CA GLN A 524 0.54 10.45 26.09
C GLN A 524 1.90 10.30 25.41
N PHE A 525 1.95 10.09 24.09
CA PHE A 525 3.18 9.74 23.38
C PHE A 525 4.09 10.96 23.15
N ARG A 526 5.34 10.89 23.62
CA ARG A 526 6.30 12.01 23.65
C ARG A 526 7.65 11.60 23.04
N PRO A 527 8.48 12.56 22.56
CA PRO A 527 9.80 12.27 21.98
C PRO A 527 10.79 11.63 22.96
N LYS A 528 10.60 11.86 24.27
CA LYS A 528 11.43 11.33 25.36
C LYS A 528 10.54 10.52 26.30
N MET A 529 10.61 9.20 26.21
CA MET A 529 9.89 8.25 27.08
C MET A 529 10.85 7.12 27.46
N SER A 530 10.80 6.62 28.71
CA SER A 530 11.49 5.38 29.12
C SER A 530 10.79 4.13 28.57
N GLU A 531 11.41 2.96 28.65
CA GLU A 531 10.75 1.70 28.26
C GLU A 531 9.51 1.45 29.13
N ALA A 532 9.61 1.71 30.44
CA ALA A 532 8.49 1.67 31.37
C ALA A 532 7.36 2.64 30.98
N ASP A 533 7.68 3.86 30.52
CA ASP A 533 6.66 4.81 30.03
C ASP A 533 5.93 4.29 28.79
N VAL A 534 6.67 3.70 27.86
CA VAL A 534 6.11 3.15 26.61
C VAL A 534 5.21 1.95 26.93
N LEU A 535 5.64 1.04 27.81
CA LEU A 535 4.85 -0.12 28.24
C LEU A 535 3.59 0.31 29.00
N ALA A 536 3.68 1.31 29.87
CA ALA A 536 2.54 1.85 30.59
C ALA A 536 1.51 2.46 29.62
N MET A 537 1.96 3.28 28.66
CA MET A 537 1.09 3.88 27.65
C MET A 537 0.47 2.84 26.71
N LEU A 538 1.24 1.84 26.27
CA LEU A 538 0.73 0.74 25.47
C LEU A 538 -0.37 -0.03 26.22
N SER A 539 -0.21 -0.24 27.53
CA SER A 539 -1.18 -0.95 28.35
C SER A 539 -2.53 -0.23 28.50
N MET A 540 -2.60 1.06 28.11
CA MET A 540 -3.83 1.85 28.06
C MET A 540 -4.64 1.66 26.77
N SER A 541 -4.11 0.93 25.78
CA SER A 541 -4.77 0.73 24.47
C SER A 541 -6.13 0.05 24.60
N THR A 542 -7.15 0.51 23.87
CA THR A 542 -8.52 -0.01 23.99
C THR A 542 -8.69 -1.45 23.48
N GLU A 543 -7.71 -1.94 22.72
CA GLU A 543 -7.53 -3.35 22.36
C GLU A 543 -7.48 -4.29 23.58
N PHE A 544 -7.11 -3.77 24.76
CA PHE A 544 -6.99 -4.54 26.00
C PHE A 544 -8.21 -4.41 26.93
N ASN A 545 -9.25 -3.67 26.56
CA ASN A 545 -10.43 -3.42 27.42
C ASN A 545 -11.14 -4.69 27.90
N GLN A 546 -11.00 -5.81 27.19
CA GLN A 546 -11.59 -7.09 27.56
C GLN A 546 -10.83 -7.83 28.68
N ILE A 547 -9.61 -7.39 29.02
CA ILE A 547 -8.81 -8.00 30.08
C ILE A 547 -9.27 -7.47 31.42
N GLN A 548 -9.55 -8.39 32.33
CA GLN A 548 -9.96 -8.09 33.70
C GLN A 548 -9.03 -8.76 34.69
N VAL A 549 -8.81 -8.10 35.84
CA VAL A 549 -8.06 -8.66 36.95
C VAL A 549 -9.00 -9.54 37.79
N ARG A 550 -8.52 -10.72 38.22
CA ARG A 550 -9.30 -11.68 39.01
C ARG A 550 -8.56 -12.00 40.31
N ASP A 551 -9.29 -12.21 41.40
CA ASP A 551 -8.68 -12.47 42.72
C ASP A 551 -7.83 -13.76 42.75
N ALA A 552 -8.19 -14.77 41.95
CA ALA A 552 -7.53 -16.07 41.95
C ALA A 552 -6.10 -16.05 41.35
N GLU A 553 -5.80 -15.06 40.51
CA GLU A 553 -4.53 -14.90 39.78
C GLU A 553 -3.62 -13.85 40.42
N GLU A 554 -4.10 -13.12 41.44
CA GLU A 554 -3.41 -11.98 42.05
C GLU A 554 -2.02 -12.35 42.61
N LYS A 555 -1.92 -13.48 43.32
CA LYS A 555 -0.63 -13.94 43.90
C LYS A 555 0.42 -14.21 42.84
N GLU A 556 0.01 -14.82 41.73
CA GLU A 556 0.91 -15.13 40.62
C GLU A 556 1.30 -13.86 39.86
N LEU A 557 0.36 -12.92 39.69
CA LEU A 557 0.65 -11.62 39.08
C LEU A 557 1.62 -10.77 39.92
N LEU A 558 1.49 -10.77 41.24
CA LEU A 558 2.45 -10.08 42.14
C LEU A 558 3.84 -10.71 42.06
N PHE A 559 3.92 -12.05 41.98
CA PHE A 559 5.20 -12.74 41.77
C PHE A 559 5.83 -12.39 40.42
N LEU A 560 5.03 -12.33 39.35
CA LEU A 560 5.52 -11.89 38.03
C LEU A 560 5.99 -10.44 38.07
N GLU A 561 5.28 -9.56 38.78
CA GLU A 561 5.63 -8.15 38.91
C GLU A 561 7.00 -7.92 39.56
N ASP A 562 7.38 -8.74 40.55
CA ASP A 562 8.70 -8.66 41.19
C ASP A 562 9.85 -9.08 40.25
N ILE A 563 9.55 -9.79 39.16
CA ILE A 563 10.53 -10.40 38.24
C ILE A 563 10.66 -9.60 36.93
N VAL A 564 9.62 -8.87 36.53
CA VAL A 564 9.64 -8.14 35.26
C VAL A 564 10.68 -7.01 35.26
N PRO A 565 11.37 -6.78 34.12
CA PRO A 565 12.54 -5.91 34.08
C PRO A 565 12.23 -4.41 34.17
N CYS A 566 11.04 -3.96 33.75
CA CYS A 566 10.63 -2.56 33.77
C CYS A 566 9.58 -2.29 34.86
N GLU A 567 9.72 -1.14 35.51
CA GLU A 567 8.76 -0.66 36.52
C GLU A 567 7.33 -0.58 35.97
N VAL A 568 6.38 -1.15 36.71
CA VAL A 568 4.94 -1.09 36.41
C VAL A 568 4.35 0.17 37.02
N LYS A 569 4.30 1.25 36.21
CA LYS A 569 3.79 2.56 36.65
C LYS A 569 2.31 2.52 37.04
N GLY A 570 1.94 3.33 38.04
CA GLY A 570 0.57 3.42 38.57
C GLY A 570 0.41 2.93 40.01
N ARG A 571 1.49 2.41 40.62
CA ARG A 571 1.56 2.20 42.07
C ARG A 571 2.13 3.44 42.75
N THR A 572 1.40 3.97 43.73
CA THR A 572 1.95 4.90 44.73
C THR A 572 2.61 4.10 45.86
N GLU A 573 3.53 4.69 46.62
CA GLU A 573 4.19 4.02 47.77
C GLU A 573 3.18 3.46 48.80
N ASN A 574 1.97 4.04 48.88
CA ASN A 574 0.87 3.56 49.73
C ASN A 574 0.02 2.42 49.11
N SER A 575 0.35 1.96 47.89
CA SER A 575 -0.37 0.91 47.16
C SER A 575 0.42 -0.39 46.98
N ALA A 576 1.56 -0.52 47.66
CA ALA A 576 2.22 -1.82 47.80
C ALA A 576 1.42 -2.77 48.73
N GLU A 577 0.60 -2.22 49.64
CA GLU A 577 -0.32 -2.98 50.50
C GLU A 577 -1.66 -3.34 49.83
N LYS A 578 -1.97 -2.72 48.69
CA LYS A 578 -3.15 -3.00 47.87
C LYS A 578 -2.73 -3.79 46.64
N GLY A 579 -3.49 -4.83 46.32
CA GLY A 579 -3.24 -5.71 45.19
C GLY A 579 -3.11 -5.04 43.83
N ILE A 580 -3.00 -5.85 42.78
CA ILE A 580 -3.11 -5.36 41.40
C ILE A 580 -4.58 -5.01 41.15
N GLU A 581 -4.89 -3.71 41.04
CA GLU A 581 -6.28 -3.24 40.96
C GLU A 581 -6.76 -2.96 39.53
N THR A 582 -5.83 -2.70 38.59
CA THR A 582 -6.18 -2.20 37.25
C THR A 582 -5.82 -3.16 36.13
N SER A 583 -6.64 -3.20 35.08
CA SER A 583 -6.35 -4.01 33.89
C SER A 583 -5.06 -3.59 33.18
N GLN A 584 -4.72 -2.30 33.21
CA GLN A 584 -3.48 -1.79 32.62
C GLN A 584 -2.23 -2.35 33.30
N GLN A 585 -2.24 -2.47 34.64
CA GLN A 585 -1.14 -3.10 35.39
C GLN A 585 -0.98 -4.57 34.98
N LYS A 586 -2.09 -5.33 34.95
CA LYS A 586 -2.08 -6.73 34.52
C LYS A 586 -1.54 -6.89 33.09
N VAL A 587 -1.98 -6.05 32.15
CA VAL A 587 -1.49 -6.08 30.75
C VAL A 587 0.01 -5.83 30.69
N ASN A 588 0.51 -4.84 31.44
CA ASN A 588 1.93 -4.51 31.48
C ASN A 588 2.75 -5.69 32.00
N ILE A 589 2.36 -6.27 33.14
CA ILE A 589 3.02 -7.43 33.76
C ILE A 589 3.03 -8.62 32.79
N LEU A 590 1.89 -8.94 32.17
CA LEU A 590 1.80 -10.08 31.24
C LEU A 590 2.61 -9.87 29.97
N LEU A 591 2.68 -8.65 29.43
CA LEU A 591 3.49 -8.37 28.25
C LEU A 591 4.98 -8.54 28.56
N GLN A 592 5.43 -7.99 29.69
CA GLN A 592 6.81 -8.13 30.13
C GLN A 592 7.15 -9.59 30.50
N GLY A 593 6.24 -10.31 31.14
CA GLY A 593 6.37 -11.73 31.45
C GLY A 593 6.50 -12.59 30.18
N TYR A 594 5.71 -12.28 29.14
CA TYR A 594 5.81 -12.94 27.83
C TYR A 594 7.18 -12.71 27.18
N ILE A 595 7.65 -11.46 27.14
CA ILE A 595 8.96 -11.10 26.59
C ILE A 595 10.08 -11.79 27.37
N SER A 596 9.94 -11.88 28.69
CA SER A 596 10.90 -12.51 29.61
C SER A 596 10.78 -14.04 29.66
N ARG A 597 9.82 -14.64 28.95
CA ARG A 597 9.54 -16.08 28.92
C ARG A 597 9.25 -16.68 30.30
N GLN A 598 8.60 -15.90 31.17
CA GLN A 598 8.22 -16.40 32.47
C GLN A 598 7.13 -17.47 32.32
N PRO A 599 7.29 -18.64 32.98
CA PRO A 599 6.25 -19.64 33.01
C PRO A 599 5.06 -19.10 33.81
N VAL A 600 3.85 -19.39 33.33
CA VAL A 600 2.60 -19.03 33.99
C VAL A 600 1.80 -20.30 34.19
N GLU A 601 1.40 -20.56 35.43
CA GLU A 601 0.68 -21.74 35.90
C GLU A 601 -0.84 -21.57 35.73
N ASP A 602 -1.39 -20.39 36.02
CA ASP A 602 -2.82 -20.16 35.86
C ASP A 602 -3.24 -20.16 34.37
N PHE A 603 -4.15 -21.07 34.01
CA PHE A 603 -4.63 -21.24 32.64
C PHE A 603 -5.33 -19.99 32.08
N ALA A 604 -5.95 -19.16 32.91
CA ALA A 604 -6.57 -17.92 32.46
C ALA A 604 -5.50 -16.86 32.15
N LEU A 605 -4.48 -16.74 32.99
CA LEU A 605 -3.32 -15.88 32.73
C LEU A 605 -2.53 -16.30 31.48
N VAL A 606 -2.35 -17.60 31.22
CA VAL A 606 -1.71 -18.08 29.98
C VAL A 606 -2.46 -17.59 28.74
N SER A 607 -3.79 -17.65 28.77
CA SER A 607 -4.65 -17.15 27.69
C SER A 607 -4.58 -15.63 27.56
N ASP A 608 -4.63 -14.90 28.67
CA ASP A 608 -4.57 -13.44 28.67
C ASP A 608 -3.20 -12.95 28.18
N MET A 609 -2.10 -13.59 28.61
CA MET A 609 -0.74 -13.30 28.16
C MET A 609 -0.57 -13.53 26.66
N ALA A 610 -1.12 -14.62 26.11
CA ALA A 610 -1.09 -14.87 24.67
C ALA A 610 -1.86 -13.80 23.88
N TYR A 611 -3.01 -13.33 24.40
CA TYR A 611 -3.79 -12.25 23.78
C TYR A 611 -3.07 -10.90 23.86
N VAL A 612 -2.48 -10.58 25.02
CA VAL A 612 -1.67 -9.37 25.24
C VAL A 612 -0.49 -9.37 24.29
N ALA A 613 0.21 -10.50 24.17
CA ALA A 613 1.28 -10.66 23.21
C ALA A 613 0.77 -10.38 21.80
N GLN A 614 -0.19 -11.16 21.28
CA GLN A 614 -0.67 -11.01 19.91
C GLN A 614 -1.06 -9.57 19.51
N ASN A 615 -1.66 -8.79 20.42
CA ASN A 615 -2.01 -7.39 20.15
C ASN A 615 -0.87 -6.40 20.42
N GLY A 616 0.00 -6.67 21.41
CA GLY A 616 1.15 -5.84 21.73
C GLY A 616 2.07 -5.63 20.53
N GLY A 617 2.34 -6.68 19.74
CA GLY A 617 3.25 -6.59 18.60
C GLY A 617 2.81 -5.59 17.53
N ARG A 618 1.52 -5.61 17.15
CA ARG A 618 0.98 -4.66 16.16
C ARG A 618 0.89 -3.24 16.71
N ILE A 619 0.64 -3.07 18.02
CA ILE A 619 0.58 -1.75 18.67
C ILE A 619 1.99 -1.13 18.75
N ILE A 620 2.99 -1.90 19.21
CA ILE A 620 4.40 -1.47 19.23
C ILE A 620 4.84 -1.04 17.83
N ARG A 621 4.49 -1.84 16.81
CA ARG A 621 4.82 -1.53 15.43
C ARG A 621 4.15 -0.25 14.92
N ALA A 622 2.89 -0.01 15.30
CA ALA A 622 2.22 1.24 14.99
C ALA A 622 2.89 2.44 15.67
N LEU A 623 3.23 2.33 16.96
CA LEU A 623 3.94 3.36 17.71
C LEU A 623 5.32 3.67 17.09
N LEU A 624 6.03 2.64 16.61
CA LEU A 624 7.30 2.80 15.91
C LEU A 624 7.13 3.64 14.64
N GLU A 625 6.16 3.31 13.79
CA GLU A 625 5.90 4.11 12.57
C GLU A 625 5.42 5.53 12.89
N ILE A 626 4.67 5.73 13.99
CA ILE A 626 4.27 7.08 14.45
C ILE A 626 5.51 7.88 14.85
N ALA A 627 6.44 7.28 15.60
CA ALA A 627 7.68 7.94 16.02
C ALA A 627 8.56 8.31 14.83
N ILE A 628 8.65 7.42 13.83
CA ILE A 628 9.36 7.64 12.56
C ILE A 628 8.74 8.80 11.78
N SER A 629 7.41 8.80 11.58
CA SER A 629 6.68 9.88 10.90
C SER A 629 6.91 11.24 11.57
N ARG A 630 7.03 11.25 12.92
CA ARG A 630 7.32 12.45 13.70
C ARG A 630 8.82 12.79 13.80
N LYS A 631 9.71 12.01 13.17
CA LYS A 631 11.18 12.15 13.19
C LYS A 631 11.81 12.07 14.60
N TRP A 632 11.23 11.28 15.50
CA TRP A 632 11.70 11.12 16.89
C TRP A 632 12.74 9.99 17.01
N ALA A 633 14.03 10.29 16.97
CA ALA A 633 15.05 9.23 16.95
C ALA A 633 15.18 8.48 18.29
N THR A 634 15.10 9.19 19.42
CA THR A 634 15.36 8.61 20.77
C THR A 634 14.41 7.47 21.12
N VAL A 635 13.11 7.64 20.88
CA VAL A 635 12.10 6.61 21.19
C VAL A 635 12.02 5.53 20.09
N THR A 636 12.35 5.89 18.84
CA THR A 636 12.42 4.95 17.70
C THR A 636 13.59 3.97 17.86
N ALA A 637 14.82 4.47 17.82
CA ALA A 637 16.03 3.67 17.72
C ALA A 637 16.49 3.08 19.06
N GLY A 638 16.14 3.71 20.19
CA GLY A 638 16.60 3.26 21.51
C GLY A 638 15.63 2.33 22.24
N LYS A 639 14.36 2.19 21.81
CA LYS A 639 13.32 1.50 22.60
C LYS A 639 12.32 0.71 21.76
N LEU A 640 11.63 1.37 20.82
CA LEU A 640 10.53 0.72 20.08
C LEU A 640 11.02 -0.33 19.08
N ILE A 641 12.19 -0.14 18.44
CA ILE A 641 12.76 -1.19 17.58
C ILE A 641 13.10 -2.43 18.41
N HIS A 642 13.83 -2.27 19.53
CA HIS A 642 14.14 -3.39 20.42
C HIS A 642 12.87 -4.09 20.93
N MET A 643 11.84 -3.33 21.37
CA MET A 643 10.56 -3.92 21.77
C MET A 643 9.86 -4.68 20.64
N ASN A 644 9.91 -4.18 19.40
CA ASN A 644 9.34 -4.85 18.23
C ASN A 644 10.08 -6.14 17.91
N GLU A 645 11.41 -6.16 18.03
CA GLU A 645 12.24 -7.35 17.85
C GLU A 645 12.00 -8.40 18.94
N HIS A 646 11.92 -7.97 20.22
CA HIS A 646 11.55 -8.82 21.36
C HIS A 646 10.20 -9.50 21.17
N HIS A 647 9.30 -8.83 20.45
CA HIS A 647 7.94 -9.29 20.20
C HIS A 647 7.81 -10.17 18.94
N GLY A 648 8.53 -9.83 17.86
CA GLY A 648 8.38 -10.41 16.52
C GLY A 648 8.78 -11.89 16.40
N LYS A 649 9.56 -12.39 17.35
CA LYS A 649 9.79 -13.82 17.60
C LYS A 649 10.04 -13.97 19.10
N ALA A 650 9.13 -14.64 19.82
CA ALA A 650 9.61 -15.45 20.93
C ALA A 650 10.77 -16.30 20.36
N VAL A 651 11.99 -16.08 20.87
CA VAL A 651 13.30 -16.65 20.49
C VAL A 651 13.26 -18.16 20.17
N VAL A 652 12.70 -18.56 19.02
CA VAL A 652 12.51 -19.98 18.68
C VAL A 652 13.61 -20.51 17.75
N ASP A 653 14.44 -19.66 17.13
CA ASP A 653 15.48 -20.17 16.20
C ASP A 653 16.93 -19.75 16.50
N CYS A 654 17.20 -18.74 17.33
CA CYS A 654 18.60 -18.39 17.65
C CYS A 654 19.20 -19.24 18.78
N GLY A 655 18.35 -19.85 19.63
CA GLY A 655 18.82 -20.72 20.72
C GLY A 655 19.38 -22.07 20.27
N GLN A 656 19.13 -22.48 19.03
CA GLN A 656 19.70 -23.71 18.45
C GLN A 656 20.93 -23.47 17.57
N ALA A 657 21.21 -22.22 17.17
CA ALA A 657 22.38 -21.89 16.35
C ALA A 657 23.61 -21.46 17.18
N ILE A 658 23.46 -21.26 18.49
CA ILE A 658 24.56 -20.91 19.41
C ILE A 658 24.47 -21.84 20.63
N SER A 659 24.69 -23.13 20.42
CA SER A 659 24.89 -24.10 21.50
C SER A 659 26.37 -24.40 21.75
N ASP A 660 27.28 -23.56 21.27
CA ASP A 660 28.71 -23.64 21.57
C ASP A 660 29.19 -22.31 22.16
N GLY A 661 29.54 -22.36 23.45
CA GLY A 661 30.61 -21.56 24.05
C GLY A 661 30.43 -20.03 24.11
N GLN A 662 30.10 -19.53 25.31
CA GLN A 662 30.57 -18.25 25.86
C GLN A 662 30.67 -17.06 24.89
N THR A 663 29.57 -16.32 24.69
CA THR A 663 29.68 -14.87 24.48
C THR A 663 28.40 -14.18 24.98
N LEU A 664 28.45 -13.71 26.22
CA LEU A 664 27.50 -12.71 26.71
C LEU A 664 27.75 -11.44 25.87
N TYR A 665 26.89 -11.15 24.90
CA TYR A 665 26.77 -9.79 24.40
C TYR A 665 26.28 -8.96 25.58
N ASN A 666 27.20 -8.26 26.24
CA ASN A 666 26.88 -7.17 27.14
C ASN A 666 26.00 -6.20 26.35
N LEU A 667 24.69 -6.23 26.59
CA LEU A 667 23.80 -5.13 26.26
C LEU A 667 24.34 -3.92 27.02
N ARG A 668 25.18 -3.11 26.37
CA ARG A 668 25.53 -1.81 26.92
C ARG A 668 24.23 -0.99 26.90
N PRO A 669 23.80 -0.43 28.04
CA PRO A 669 22.88 0.68 28.00
C PRO A 669 23.52 1.73 27.10
N LEU A 670 22.78 2.24 26.11
CA LEU A 670 23.11 3.51 25.48
C LEU A 670 23.47 4.49 26.59
N GLY A 671 24.70 5.03 26.53
CA GLY A 671 25.22 5.92 27.55
C GLY A 671 24.17 6.98 27.90
N SER A 672 23.97 7.17 29.20
CA SER A 672 23.00 8.10 29.80
C SER A 672 23.25 9.58 29.50
N ASP A 673 24.22 9.91 28.63
CA ASP A 673 24.86 11.22 28.61
C ASP A 673 24.85 11.86 27.23
N ILE A 674 23.70 11.98 26.55
CA ILE A 674 23.54 13.01 25.52
C ILE A 674 22.13 13.62 25.63
N ALA A 675 22.07 14.79 26.26
CA ALA A 675 20.88 15.61 26.42
C ALA A 675 20.39 16.30 25.12
N MET A 676 20.96 15.99 23.95
CA MET A 676 20.55 16.55 22.66
C MET A 676 19.35 15.81 22.08
N GLU A 677 18.40 16.56 21.55
CA GLU A 677 17.28 16.02 20.77
C GLU A 677 17.81 15.45 19.45
N LEU A 678 17.85 14.12 19.34
CA LEU A 678 18.22 13.43 18.11
C LEU A 678 17.01 13.38 17.18
N HIS A 679 17.17 13.90 15.96
CA HIS A 679 16.14 13.93 14.93
C HIS A 679 16.49 12.98 13.79
N ILE A 680 15.49 12.27 13.28
CA ILE A 680 15.65 11.47 12.05
C ILE A 680 15.66 12.44 10.87
N LEU A 681 16.83 12.64 10.26
CA LEU A 681 16.97 13.49 9.07
C LEU A 681 16.38 12.79 7.83
N GLN A 682 16.67 11.50 7.69
CA GLN A 682 16.20 10.66 6.59
C GLN A 682 16.06 9.19 7.03
N LEU A 683 15.13 8.47 6.41
CA LEU A 683 14.93 7.03 6.57
C LEU A 683 14.78 6.39 5.20
N SER A 684 15.44 5.25 4.99
CA SER A 684 15.29 4.43 3.78
C SER A 684 15.07 2.97 4.16
N HIS A 685 14.09 2.32 3.51
CA HIS A 685 13.82 0.90 3.68
C HIS A 685 14.61 0.08 2.66
N LEU A 686 15.51 -0.77 3.13
CA LEU A 686 16.36 -1.62 2.27
C LEU A 686 15.86 -3.07 2.29
N LEU A 687 15.70 -3.67 1.11
CA LEU A 687 15.29 -5.05 0.95
C LEU A 687 16.44 -5.89 0.40
N PHE A 688 16.96 -6.81 1.22
CA PHE A 688 17.99 -7.77 0.81
C PHE A 688 17.35 -9.05 0.26
N ARG A 689 17.77 -9.48 -0.93
CA ARG A 689 17.42 -10.79 -1.50
C ARG A 689 18.61 -11.74 -1.30
N GLN A 690 18.36 -13.04 -1.39
CA GLN A 690 19.43 -14.05 -1.31
C GLN A 690 20.52 -13.86 -2.37
N THR A 691 20.20 -13.19 -3.47
CA THR A 691 21.13 -12.88 -4.57
C THR A 691 21.81 -11.52 -4.43
N THR A 692 21.53 -10.75 -3.37
CA THR A 692 22.11 -9.42 -3.16
C THR A 692 23.49 -9.56 -2.54
N GLU A 693 24.55 -9.27 -3.31
CA GLU A 693 25.93 -9.22 -2.80
C GLU A 693 26.31 -7.82 -2.33
N THR A 694 25.98 -6.80 -3.13
CA THR A 694 26.23 -5.38 -2.84
C THR A 694 24.98 -4.55 -3.13
N LEU A 695 24.72 -3.52 -2.31
CA LEU A 695 23.62 -2.58 -2.51
C LEU A 695 24.13 -1.16 -2.32
N ASN A 696 24.09 -0.36 -3.39
CA ASN A 696 24.43 1.06 -3.35
C ASN A 696 23.17 1.85 -2.98
N VAL A 697 23.28 2.76 -2.02
CA VAL A 697 22.16 3.56 -1.51
C VAL A 697 22.57 5.02 -1.48
N ASP A 698 21.92 5.82 -2.30
CA ASP A 698 22.14 7.26 -2.38
C ASP A 698 20.98 8.00 -1.72
N PHE A 699 21.29 9.05 -0.97
CA PHE A 699 20.28 9.86 -0.30
C PHE A 699 20.76 11.28 -0.03
N VAL A 700 19.81 12.21 0.15
CA VAL A 700 20.08 13.64 0.31
C VAL A 700 19.46 14.13 1.61
N ILE A 701 20.30 14.53 2.56
CA ILE A 701 19.87 15.16 3.81
C ILE A 701 19.81 16.68 3.65
N SER A 702 18.75 17.29 4.20
CA SER A 702 18.66 18.75 4.30
C SER A 702 19.35 19.23 5.56
N ILE A 703 20.28 20.17 5.41
CA ILE A 703 20.96 20.82 6.53
C ILE A 703 20.14 22.06 6.94
N PRO A 704 19.58 22.11 8.17
CA PRO A 704 18.84 23.27 8.67
C PRO A 704 19.72 24.52 8.71
N ASP A 705 19.18 25.67 8.29
CA ASP A 705 19.83 26.99 8.34
C ASP A 705 21.22 27.09 7.66
N GLY A 706 21.57 26.10 6.82
CA GLY A 706 22.85 26.05 6.11
C GLY A 706 24.07 25.77 7.00
N GLN A 707 23.86 25.47 8.29
CA GLN A 707 24.94 25.16 9.23
C GLN A 707 25.00 23.64 9.45
N PRO A 708 26.06 22.95 8.97
CA PRO A 708 26.18 21.52 9.17
C PRO A 708 26.35 21.20 10.67
N PRO A 709 25.68 20.16 11.20
CA PRO A 709 26.00 19.66 12.53
C PRO A 709 27.43 19.10 12.56
N PRO A 710 28.08 18.97 13.74
CA PRO A 710 29.46 18.48 13.81
C PRO A 710 29.61 17.04 13.29
N SER A 711 28.58 16.22 13.45
CA SER A 711 28.55 14.85 12.91
C SER A 711 27.12 14.40 12.65
N VAL A 712 26.97 13.39 11.80
CA VAL A 712 25.72 12.69 11.52
C VAL A 712 25.95 11.20 11.70
N THR A 713 25.05 10.53 12.41
CA THR A 713 25.10 9.07 12.58
C THR A 713 24.19 8.40 11.56
N ILE A 714 24.76 7.49 10.77
CA ILE A 714 24.00 6.55 9.93
C ILE A 714 23.82 5.28 10.73
N ARG A 715 22.57 4.90 11.02
CA ARG A 715 22.26 3.67 11.77
C ARG A 715 21.55 2.68 10.88
N PHE A 716 22.08 1.46 10.83
CA PHE A 716 21.50 0.31 10.18
C PHE A 716 20.82 -0.53 11.25
N VAL A 717 19.53 -0.80 11.09
CA VAL A 717 18.80 -1.66 12.04
C VAL A 717 17.97 -2.65 11.27
N SER A 718 18.08 -3.92 11.65
CA SER A 718 17.23 -4.96 11.10
C SER A 718 15.78 -4.76 11.52
N ASP A 719 14.85 -4.97 10.59
CA ASP A 719 13.43 -4.93 10.92
C ASP A 719 12.96 -6.18 11.70
N ARG A 720 13.80 -7.22 11.75
CA ARG A 720 13.44 -8.56 12.25
C ARG A 720 14.46 -9.21 13.16
N TRP A 721 15.75 -8.88 13.02
CA TRP A 721 16.83 -9.61 13.69
C TRP A 721 17.39 -8.79 14.85
N MET A 722 17.07 -9.25 16.06
CA MET A 722 17.64 -8.73 17.31
C MET A 722 19.16 -8.63 17.26
N GLY A 723 19.70 -7.47 17.64
CA GLY A 723 21.14 -7.24 17.74
C GLY A 723 21.86 -7.16 16.39
N ALA A 724 21.14 -7.24 15.27
CA ALA A 724 21.67 -6.95 13.94
C ALA A 724 21.51 -5.45 13.65
N GLU A 725 22.30 -4.67 14.37
CA GLU A 725 22.41 -3.23 14.20
C GLU A 725 23.86 -2.82 14.05
N ASP A 726 24.08 -1.75 13.31
CA ASP A 726 25.39 -1.13 13.15
C ASP A 726 25.21 0.38 13.05
N GLU A 727 26.22 1.13 13.46
CA GLU A 727 26.20 2.59 13.37
C GLU A 727 27.53 3.12 12.87
N VAL A 728 27.44 4.05 11.93
CA VAL A 728 28.58 4.74 11.35
C VAL A 728 28.43 6.22 11.65
N ASN A 729 29.37 6.76 12.42
CA ASN A 729 29.41 8.19 12.67
C ASN A 729 30.21 8.89 11.57
N VAL A 730 29.58 9.82 10.87
CA VAL A 730 30.17 10.63 9.81
C VAL A 730 30.45 12.01 10.37
N SER A 731 31.72 12.35 10.57
CA SER A 731 32.13 13.69 10.97
C SER A 731 31.92 14.68 9.81
N LEU A 732 31.32 15.82 10.10
CA LEU A 732 31.15 16.93 9.17
C LEU A 732 31.95 18.17 9.59
N GLU A 733 32.84 18.07 10.59
CA GLU A 733 33.64 19.21 11.07
C GLU A 733 34.53 19.81 9.98
N THR A 734 35.01 18.98 9.04
CA THR A 734 35.82 19.41 7.89
C THR A 734 34.98 19.68 6.64
N LEU A 735 33.66 19.57 6.70
CA LEU A 735 32.77 19.77 5.56
C LEU A 735 32.74 21.25 5.18
N THR A 736 33.23 21.56 3.98
CA THR A 736 33.13 22.91 3.42
C THR A 736 31.82 23.02 2.64
N MET A 737 30.86 23.78 3.17
CA MET A 737 29.61 24.08 2.47
C MET A 737 29.84 25.10 1.34
N PRO A 738 29.21 24.93 0.17
CA PRO A 738 29.27 25.92 -0.89
C PRO A 738 28.60 27.23 -0.46
N VAL A 739 29.13 28.36 -0.94
CA VAL A 739 28.59 29.69 -0.63
C VAL A 739 27.27 29.89 -1.37
N ALA A 740 26.25 30.42 -0.67
CA ALA A 740 24.98 30.75 -1.29
C ALA A 740 25.16 31.83 -2.36
N SER A 741 24.72 31.55 -3.58
CA SER A 741 24.82 32.46 -4.73
C SER A 741 23.63 33.40 -4.83
N ASN A 742 23.92 34.69 -5.04
CA ASN A 742 22.91 35.72 -5.35
C ASN A 742 22.94 36.13 -6.83
N SER A 743 23.46 35.26 -7.70
CA SER A 743 23.73 35.56 -9.12
C SER A 743 22.49 35.59 -10.01
N HIS A 744 21.28 35.64 -9.44
CA HIS A 744 20.03 35.67 -10.20
C HIS A 744 19.65 37.10 -10.59
N THR A 745 19.35 37.28 -11.86
CA THR A 745 18.87 38.50 -12.47
C THR A 745 17.37 38.68 -12.18
N PRO A 746 16.94 39.81 -11.60
CA PRO A 746 15.51 40.09 -11.46
C PRO A 746 14.87 40.33 -12.83
N ILE A 747 13.63 39.89 -13.00
CA ILE A 747 12.86 40.18 -14.21
C ILE A 747 12.42 41.66 -14.20
N LEU A 748 12.74 42.38 -15.27
CA LEU A 748 12.42 43.80 -15.39
C LEU A 748 11.09 43.99 -16.09
N SER A 749 10.29 44.93 -15.60
CA SER A 749 9.02 45.34 -16.21
C SER A 749 9.27 46.26 -17.42
N ILE A 750 9.81 45.70 -18.50
CA ILE A 750 10.06 46.41 -19.75
C ILE A 750 9.00 46.07 -20.81
N PRO A 751 8.68 46.99 -21.74
CA PRO A 751 7.82 46.68 -22.88
C PRO A 751 8.39 45.54 -23.73
N PHE A 752 7.51 44.65 -24.20
CA PHE A 752 7.89 43.57 -25.11
C PHE A 752 8.38 44.13 -26.45
N LEU A 753 9.57 43.70 -26.87
CA LEU A 753 10.17 44.15 -28.12
C LEU A 753 9.51 43.45 -29.32
N ALA A 754 9.22 44.21 -30.38
CA ALA A 754 8.79 43.64 -31.64
C ALA A 754 9.98 43.04 -32.42
N PRO A 755 9.77 42.04 -33.29
CA PRO A 755 10.83 41.48 -34.15
C PRO A 755 11.52 42.53 -35.02
N THR A 756 10.86 43.65 -35.34
CA THR A 756 11.41 44.80 -36.09
C THR A 756 12.65 45.43 -35.45
N VAL A 757 12.91 45.17 -34.16
CA VAL A 757 14.12 45.63 -33.47
C VAL A 757 15.38 44.93 -34.00
N LEU A 758 15.26 43.80 -34.69
CA LEU A 758 16.37 43.10 -35.35
C LEU A 758 16.99 43.91 -36.52
N ARG A 759 16.24 44.85 -37.10
CA ARG A 759 16.68 45.75 -38.19
C ARG A 759 17.26 44.99 -39.39
N ASN A 760 16.72 43.81 -39.69
CA ASN A 760 17.14 42.98 -40.81
C ASN A 760 15.93 42.22 -41.37
N PRO A 761 15.36 42.65 -42.51
CA PRO A 761 14.16 42.03 -43.08
C PRO A 761 14.29 40.53 -43.35
N ALA A 762 15.50 40.05 -43.66
CA ALA A 762 15.74 38.64 -43.91
C ALA A 762 15.61 37.81 -42.61
N VAL A 763 16.18 38.29 -41.50
CA VAL A 763 16.08 37.62 -40.19
C VAL A 763 14.66 37.76 -39.63
N GLU A 764 14.03 38.92 -39.80
CA GLU A 764 12.64 39.17 -39.39
C GLU A 764 11.68 38.17 -40.06
N SER A 765 11.90 37.85 -41.35
CA SER A 765 11.08 36.88 -42.09
C SER A 765 11.14 35.45 -41.53
N ILE A 766 12.25 35.05 -40.87
CA ILE A 766 12.40 33.75 -40.22
C ILE A 766 11.42 33.63 -39.04
N PHE A 767 11.17 34.75 -38.34
CA PHE A 767 10.38 34.80 -37.12
C PHE A 767 8.94 35.31 -37.33
N ALA A 768 8.64 35.98 -38.45
CA ALA A 768 7.35 36.60 -38.74
C ALA A 768 6.15 35.64 -38.65
N ASN A 769 6.33 34.36 -38.97
CA ASN A 769 5.27 33.34 -38.90
C ASN A 769 5.14 32.67 -37.51
N ARG A 770 6.02 32.99 -36.55
CA ARG A 770 6.14 32.29 -35.26
C ARG A 770 6.06 33.21 -34.04
N LEU A 771 6.39 34.49 -34.19
CA LEU A 771 6.53 35.43 -33.07
C LEU A 771 5.95 36.79 -33.44
N ASN A 772 4.98 37.24 -32.63
CA ASN A 772 4.45 38.61 -32.72
C ASN A 772 5.35 39.60 -31.96
N ASN A 773 5.74 39.26 -30.71
CA ASN A 773 6.65 40.03 -29.87
C ASN A 773 7.59 39.07 -29.10
N PHE A 774 8.76 39.57 -28.72
CA PHE A 774 9.65 38.91 -27.77
C PHE A 774 9.04 38.94 -26.36
N ASN A 775 9.17 37.85 -25.60
CA ASN A 775 8.69 37.81 -24.22
C ASN A 775 9.57 38.65 -23.27
N ALA A 776 9.22 38.72 -21.98
CA ALA A 776 9.94 39.51 -20.97
C ALA A 776 11.45 39.18 -20.90
N ILE A 777 11.78 37.89 -20.76
CA ILE A 777 13.17 37.42 -20.71
C ILE A 777 13.88 37.77 -22.02
N GLN A 778 13.30 37.41 -23.16
CA GLN A 778 13.88 37.68 -24.49
C GLN A 778 14.13 39.17 -24.72
N SER A 779 13.20 40.03 -24.31
CA SER A 779 13.31 41.49 -24.42
C SER A 779 14.43 42.04 -23.53
N GLN A 780 14.60 41.49 -22.33
CA GLN A 780 15.61 41.94 -21.36
C GLN A 780 17.02 41.55 -21.81
N VAL A 781 17.19 40.35 -22.36
CA VAL A 781 18.49 39.85 -22.82
C VAL A 781 18.86 40.28 -24.23
N PHE A 782 17.89 40.84 -24.98
CA PHE A 782 18.03 41.21 -26.39
C PHE A 782 19.28 42.06 -26.64
N TRP A 783 19.47 43.13 -25.86
CA TRP A 783 20.54 44.09 -26.08
C TRP A 783 21.92 43.44 -25.89
N THR A 784 22.11 42.71 -24.80
CA THR A 784 23.38 42.03 -24.50
C THR A 784 23.68 40.94 -25.55
N LEU A 785 22.69 40.14 -25.94
CA LEU A 785 22.92 39.10 -26.95
C LEU A 785 23.26 39.69 -28.32
N LEU A 786 22.46 40.64 -28.81
CA LEU A 786 22.54 41.06 -30.22
C LEU A 786 23.43 42.27 -30.46
N ASN A 787 23.64 43.17 -29.49
CA ASN A 787 24.32 44.45 -29.72
C ASN A 787 25.69 44.57 -29.04
N THR A 788 26.09 43.62 -28.19
CA THR A 788 27.45 43.56 -27.62
C THR A 788 28.23 42.41 -28.23
N GLN A 789 29.56 42.38 -28.00
CA GLN A 789 30.44 41.27 -28.40
C GLN A 789 30.93 40.45 -27.19
N SER A 790 30.41 40.73 -25.99
CA SER A 790 30.81 40.05 -24.76
C SER A 790 30.36 38.58 -24.78
N HIS A 791 31.12 37.70 -24.13
CA HIS A 791 30.62 36.36 -23.81
C HIS A 791 29.36 36.48 -22.95
N THR A 792 28.37 35.61 -23.16
CA THR A 792 27.05 35.76 -22.52
C THR A 792 26.53 34.39 -22.07
N LEU A 793 25.99 34.31 -20.85
CA LEU A 793 25.31 33.12 -20.34
C LEU A 793 23.85 33.45 -20.07
N LEU A 794 22.95 32.67 -20.67
CA LEU A 794 21.51 32.74 -20.46
C LEU A 794 21.02 31.47 -19.74
N CYS A 795 20.84 31.56 -18.42
CA CYS A 795 20.17 30.55 -17.63
C CYS A 795 18.70 30.95 -17.49
N ALA A 796 17.78 30.25 -18.14
CA ALA A 796 16.36 30.58 -18.08
C ALA A 796 15.47 29.33 -18.11
N PRO A 797 14.25 29.37 -17.57
CA PRO A 797 13.39 28.19 -17.48
C PRO A 797 13.10 27.55 -18.85
N THR A 798 12.75 26.26 -18.85
CA THR A 798 12.29 25.57 -20.07
C THR A 798 11.11 26.31 -20.69
N GLY A 799 11.12 26.49 -22.01
CA GLY A 799 10.05 27.19 -22.73
C GLY A 799 10.11 28.72 -22.74
N SER A 800 11.12 29.34 -22.12
CA SER A 800 11.36 30.80 -22.15
C SER A 800 11.84 31.35 -23.50
N GLY A 801 12.05 30.49 -24.50
CA GLY A 801 12.46 30.91 -25.85
C GLY A 801 13.95 31.23 -25.98
N LYS A 802 14.81 30.55 -25.20
CA LYS A 802 16.29 30.61 -25.30
C LYS A 802 16.77 30.33 -26.72
N THR A 803 16.37 29.19 -27.29
CA THR A 803 16.74 28.76 -28.64
C THR A 803 16.36 29.79 -29.71
N THR A 804 15.19 30.44 -29.57
CA THR A 804 14.78 31.52 -30.47
C THR A 804 15.79 32.67 -30.49
N MET A 805 16.28 33.10 -29.32
CA MET A 805 17.28 34.16 -29.22
C MET A 805 18.63 33.74 -29.80
N LEU A 806 19.03 32.49 -29.56
CA LEU A 806 20.25 31.92 -30.15
C LEU A 806 20.17 31.86 -31.67
N VAL A 807 19.04 31.40 -32.23
CA VAL A 807 18.82 31.38 -33.68
C VAL A 807 18.86 32.79 -34.27
N ALA A 808 18.24 33.78 -33.60
CA ALA A 808 18.29 35.18 -34.03
C ALA A 808 19.73 35.70 -34.04
N LEU A 809 20.50 35.41 -32.99
CA LEU A 809 21.92 35.77 -32.88
C LEU A 809 22.75 35.16 -34.01
N VAL A 810 22.62 33.86 -34.28
CA VAL A 810 23.36 33.17 -35.35
C VAL A 810 23.14 33.86 -36.69
N TRP A 811 21.88 34.13 -37.05
CA TRP A 811 21.55 34.78 -38.32
C TRP A 811 21.99 36.24 -38.38
N CYS A 812 21.86 37.00 -37.29
CA CYS A 812 22.36 38.37 -37.22
C CYS A 812 23.89 38.42 -37.38
N THR A 813 24.64 37.52 -36.74
CA THR A 813 26.11 37.47 -36.84
C THR A 813 26.56 37.14 -38.27
N ILE A 814 25.95 36.13 -38.90
CA ILE A 814 26.31 35.71 -40.26
C ILE A 814 26.00 36.77 -41.31
N LEU A 815 24.93 37.55 -41.13
CA LEU A 815 24.58 38.61 -42.08
C LEU A 815 25.36 39.90 -41.85
N ARG A 816 25.93 40.12 -40.66
CA ARG A 816 26.79 41.27 -40.36
C ARG A 816 28.20 41.12 -40.96
N HIS A 817 28.75 39.91 -40.95
CA HIS A 817 30.12 39.65 -41.41
C HIS A 817 30.12 38.83 -42.71
N PRO A 818 30.76 39.29 -43.80
CA PRO A 818 30.71 38.61 -45.09
C PRO A 818 31.40 37.23 -45.09
N ASP A 819 32.36 37.03 -44.19
CA ASP A 819 33.16 35.80 -44.03
C ASP A 819 32.87 35.05 -42.70
N ALA A 820 31.67 35.24 -42.10
CA ALA A 820 31.38 34.73 -40.77
C ALA A 820 31.27 33.20 -40.68
N SER A 821 31.85 32.65 -39.62
CA SER A 821 31.80 31.23 -39.26
C SER A 821 31.27 31.06 -37.84
N VAL A 822 30.18 30.30 -37.71
CA VAL A 822 29.50 30.06 -36.42
C VAL A 822 29.50 28.57 -36.11
N LEU A 823 29.84 28.20 -34.87
CA LEU A 823 29.78 26.82 -34.38
C LEU A 823 28.69 26.71 -33.31
N ILE A 824 27.77 25.76 -33.45
CA ILE A 824 26.77 25.40 -32.44
C ILE A 824 27.09 24.02 -31.89
N VAL A 825 27.23 23.93 -30.57
CA VAL A 825 27.54 22.72 -29.82
C VAL A 825 26.35 22.37 -28.94
N VAL A 826 25.98 21.09 -28.94
CA VAL A 826 24.89 20.53 -28.14
C VAL A 826 25.33 19.22 -27.47
N PRO A 827 24.72 18.81 -26.35
CA PRO A 827 25.18 17.65 -25.59
C PRO A 827 25.02 16.33 -26.37
N SER A 828 23.92 16.17 -27.11
CA SER A 828 23.56 14.89 -27.72
C SER A 828 23.23 14.99 -29.21
N LYS A 829 23.34 13.86 -29.93
CA LYS A 829 22.90 13.75 -31.34
C LYS A 829 21.40 14.00 -31.53
N GLY A 830 20.58 13.73 -30.50
CA GLY A 830 19.14 14.03 -30.51
C GLY A 830 18.89 15.54 -30.56
N SER A 831 19.46 16.28 -29.61
CA SER A 831 19.41 17.76 -29.58
C SER A 831 19.96 18.38 -30.88
N LEU A 832 20.97 17.74 -31.49
CA LEU A 832 21.55 18.19 -32.75
C LEU A 832 20.55 18.17 -33.92
N ALA A 833 19.69 17.15 -33.99
CA ALA A 833 18.66 17.07 -35.01
C ALA A 833 17.61 18.17 -34.85
N ASP A 834 17.24 18.47 -33.60
CA ASP A 834 16.25 19.51 -33.28
C ASP A 834 16.76 20.90 -33.65
N ILE A 835 17.97 21.27 -33.22
CA ILE A 835 18.55 22.59 -33.55
C ILE A 835 18.83 22.71 -35.05
N ALA A 836 19.27 21.64 -35.71
CA ALA A 836 19.49 21.62 -37.16
C ALA A 836 18.19 21.91 -37.93
N SER A 837 17.06 21.38 -37.46
CA SER A 837 15.75 21.66 -38.07
C SER A 837 15.37 23.14 -37.97
N GLN A 838 15.71 23.81 -36.87
CA GLN A 838 15.40 25.23 -36.66
C GLN A 838 16.31 26.14 -37.47
N ILE A 839 17.62 25.86 -37.48
CA ILE A 839 18.59 26.65 -38.24
C ILE A 839 18.35 26.50 -39.74
N ARG A 840 18.04 25.30 -40.26
CA ARG A 840 17.81 25.10 -41.70
C ARG A 840 16.67 25.92 -42.29
N ILE A 841 15.71 26.38 -41.49
CA ILE A 841 14.61 27.25 -41.95
C ILE A 841 15.15 28.55 -42.57
N GLY A 842 16.24 29.10 -42.02
CA GLY A 842 16.89 30.30 -42.57
C GLY A 842 17.91 30.02 -43.67
N SER A 843 18.19 28.76 -44.03
CA SER A 843 19.27 28.41 -44.97
C SER A 843 19.10 28.96 -46.40
N SER A 844 17.87 29.30 -46.79
CA SER A 844 17.57 29.95 -48.07
C SER A 844 18.02 31.42 -48.11
N ILE A 845 18.40 32.01 -46.97
CA ILE A 845 18.81 33.40 -46.85
C ILE A 845 20.32 33.50 -47.17
N ALA A 846 20.64 34.17 -48.28
CA ALA A 846 21.97 34.67 -48.63
C ALA A 846 23.10 33.61 -48.78
N SER A 847 22.79 32.44 -49.34
CA SER A 847 23.76 31.40 -49.73
C SER A 847 24.67 30.91 -48.58
N VAL A 848 24.10 30.77 -47.39
CA VAL A 848 24.82 30.30 -46.19
C VAL A 848 24.88 28.77 -46.17
N SER A 849 26.08 28.21 -45.95
CA SER A 849 26.24 26.76 -45.81
C SER A 849 25.97 26.32 -44.37
N VAL A 850 24.88 25.55 -44.16
CA VAL A 850 24.58 24.93 -42.87
C VAL A 850 25.05 23.47 -42.91
N GLU A 851 26.08 23.16 -42.13
CA GLU A 851 26.74 21.86 -42.12
C GLU A 851 26.60 21.19 -40.77
N THR A 852 26.04 19.98 -40.77
CA THR A 852 26.00 19.11 -39.59
C THR A 852 27.23 18.21 -39.61
N ALA A 853 28.01 18.22 -38.53
CA ALA A 853 29.21 17.39 -38.38
C ALA A 853 28.86 15.91 -38.54
N LYS A 854 29.64 15.21 -39.36
CA LYS A 854 29.52 13.76 -39.62
C LYS A 854 30.76 13.00 -39.18
N ASP A 855 31.91 13.67 -39.19
CA ASP A 855 33.24 13.16 -38.88
C ASP A 855 34.03 14.22 -38.10
N GLU A 856 35.25 13.88 -37.72
CA GLU A 856 36.19 14.70 -36.95
C GLU A 856 36.83 15.86 -37.75
N ASN A 857 36.66 15.89 -39.07
CA ASN A 857 37.33 16.85 -39.95
C ASN A 857 36.53 18.15 -40.16
N PHE A 858 35.36 18.28 -39.53
CA PHE A 858 34.48 19.42 -39.76
C PHE A 858 35.07 20.78 -39.33
N LEU A 859 36.04 20.79 -38.40
CA LEU A 859 36.77 21.98 -37.95
C LEU A 859 37.90 22.43 -38.89
N LEU A 860 38.23 21.66 -39.93
CA LEU A 860 39.27 22.04 -40.87
C LEU A 860 38.89 23.33 -41.65
N PRO A 861 39.89 24.16 -42.04
CA PRO A 861 39.64 25.39 -42.78
C PRO A 861 38.89 25.13 -44.10
N SER A 862 37.81 25.89 -44.35
CA SER A 862 36.97 25.77 -45.53
C SER A 862 37.02 27.03 -46.38
N LYS A 863 36.96 26.90 -47.73
CA LYS A 863 36.92 28.04 -48.67
C LYS A 863 35.56 28.74 -48.75
N LYS A 864 34.57 28.32 -47.96
CA LYS A 864 33.21 28.87 -47.99
C LYS A 864 33.13 30.17 -47.18
N ARG A 865 32.56 31.22 -47.77
CA ARG A 865 32.46 32.56 -47.17
C ARG A 865 31.41 32.68 -46.06
N ARG A 866 30.39 31.80 -45.96
CA ARG A 866 29.42 31.83 -44.84
C ARG A 866 29.05 30.43 -44.39
N ARG A 867 29.31 30.11 -43.12
CA ARG A 867 29.18 28.75 -42.59
C ARG A 867 28.55 28.73 -41.20
N VAL A 868 27.54 27.88 -41.02
CA VAL A 868 27.04 27.41 -39.72
C VAL A 868 27.46 25.96 -39.56
N LEU A 869 28.22 25.66 -38.52
CA LEU A 869 28.61 24.32 -38.10
C LEU A 869 27.74 23.87 -36.94
N LEU A 870 27.23 22.64 -37.02
CA LEU A 870 26.41 22.02 -35.97
C LEU A 870 27.11 20.73 -35.53
N ALA A 871 27.52 20.62 -34.27
CA ALA A 871 28.21 19.44 -33.74
C ALA A 871 27.64 18.98 -32.39
N SER A 872 27.66 17.68 -32.13
CA SER A 872 27.46 17.15 -30.77
C SER A 872 28.78 17.19 -30.00
N ALA A 873 28.70 17.26 -28.67
CA ALA A 873 29.85 17.20 -27.76
C ALA A 873 30.87 16.10 -28.12
N SER A 874 30.38 14.88 -28.38
CA SER A 874 31.21 13.74 -28.76
C SER A 874 32.00 13.94 -30.06
N LEU A 875 31.39 14.51 -31.10
CA LEU A 875 32.07 14.78 -32.37
C LEU A 875 33.04 15.95 -32.24
N LEU A 876 32.69 16.95 -31.42
CA LEU A 876 33.59 18.06 -31.12
C LEU A 876 34.84 17.57 -30.38
N LEU A 877 34.68 16.72 -29.37
CA LEU A 877 35.80 16.13 -28.63
C LEU A 877 36.71 15.36 -29.58
N GLN A 878 36.16 14.49 -30.44
CA GLN A 878 36.95 13.74 -31.43
C GLN A 878 37.75 14.67 -32.36
N ALA A 879 37.11 15.73 -32.88
CA ALA A 879 37.78 16.70 -33.74
C ALA A 879 38.93 17.44 -33.04
N LEU A 880 38.72 17.84 -31.77
CA LEU A 880 39.74 18.52 -30.97
C LEU A 880 40.86 17.58 -30.55
N SER A 881 40.58 16.32 -30.23
CA SER A 881 41.56 15.29 -29.90
C SER A 881 42.53 14.96 -31.04
N HIS A 882 42.14 15.18 -32.30
CA HIS A 882 43.01 14.98 -33.46
C HIS A 882 43.85 16.20 -33.81
N ARG A 883 43.52 17.36 -33.27
CA ARG A 883 44.20 18.62 -33.51
C ARG A 883 45.47 18.73 -32.67
N ASP A 884 46.44 19.50 -33.15
CA ASP A 884 47.58 19.92 -32.35
C ASP A 884 47.13 21.03 -31.37
N PRO A 885 47.21 20.81 -30.04
CA PRO A 885 46.81 21.82 -29.04
C PRO A 885 47.57 23.14 -29.18
N SER A 886 48.81 23.11 -29.68
CA SER A 886 49.66 24.29 -29.83
C SER A 886 49.22 25.24 -30.95
N THR A 887 48.37 24.78 -31.86
CA THR A 887 47.88 25.60 -32.98
C THR A 887 46.59 26.31 -32.56
N PRO A 888 46.44 27.65 -32.68
CA PRO A 888 45.18 28.34 -32.40
C PRO A 888 44.07 28.04 -33.43
N LEU A 889 42.83 27.86 -33.00
CA LEU A 889 41.67 27.64 -33.87
C LEU A 889 41.13 28.98 -34.35
N ALA A 890 41.76 29.52 -35.39
CA ALA A 890 41.35 30.79 -36.00
C ALA A 890 40.13 30.62 -36.92
N GLY A 891 39.34 31.69 -37.06
CA GLY A 891 38.25 31.78 -38.02
C GLY A 891 36.88 31.32 -37.51
N LEU A 892 36.66 31.26 -36.19
CA LEU A 892 35.33 31.18 -35.58
C LEU A 892 34.95 32.54 -34.97
N ASP A 893 33.87 33.14 -35.43
CA ASP A 893 33.38 34.42 -34.90
C ASP A 893 32.47 34.24 -33.68
N LEU A 894 31.66 33.17 -33.69
CA LEU A 894 30.69 32.87 -32.65
C LEU A 894 30.62 31.36 -32.37
N VAL A 895 30.68 31.01 -31.10
CA VAL A 895 30.38 29.68 -30.57
C VAL A 895 29.11 29.76 -29.73
N VAL A 896 28.15 28.90 -30.02
CA VAL A 896 26.91 28.75 -29.27
C VAL A 896 26.88 27.39 -28.58
N CYS A 897 26.76 27.38 -27.25
CA CYS A 897 26.57 26.15 -26.48
C CYS A 897 25.15 26.14 -25.91
N GLU A 898 24.37 25.09 -26.18
CA GLU A 898 22.99 24.94 -25.70
C GLU A 898 22.88 23.74 -24.73
N ASP A 899 21.86 23.78 -23.86
CA ASP A 899 21.57 22.75 -22.85
C ASP A 899 22.73 22.47 -21.88
N LEU A 900 23.41 23.52 -21.39
CA LEU A 900 24.54 23.37 -20.45
C LEU A 900 24.17 22.75 -19.10
N GLU A 901 22.91 22.70 -18.70
CA GLU A 901 22.49 21.92 -17.53
C GLU A 901 22.70 20.41 -17.69
N ARG A 902 22.99 19.94 -18.92
CA ARG A 902 23.28 18.54 -19.26
C ARG A 902 24.77 18.32 -19.48
N LEU A 903 25.61 19.03 -18.74
CA LEU A 903 27.07 18.98 -18.84
C LEU A 903 27.59 17.62 -18.35
N ASP A 904 27.79 16.69 -19.28
CA ASP A 904 28.51 15.44 -19.02
C ASP A 904 30.03 15.62 -19.22
N ALA A 905 30.81 14.61 -18.84
CA ALA A 905 32.27 14.63 -18.96
C ALA A 905 32.76 14.94 -20.39
N THR A 906 32.03 14.45 -21.41
CA THR A 906 32.39 14.67 -22.82
C THR A 906 32.12 16.12 -23.21
N TYR A 907 30.97 16.66 -22.80
CA TYR A 907 30.56 18.01 -23.13
C TYR A 907 31.44 19.04 -22.46
N GLU A 908 31.74 18.87 -21.17
CA GLU A 908 32.69 19.70 -20.43
C GLU A 908 34.05 19.72 -21.12
N LEU A 909 34.67 18.55 -21.32
CA LEU A 909 36.01 18.44 -21.90
C LEU A 909 36.06 19.05 -23.31
N SER A 910 35.03 18.83 -24.12
CA SER A 910 34.95 19.37 -25.48
C SER A 910 34.88 20.91 -25.50
N ILE A 911 34.12 21.53 -24.59
CA ILE A 911 34.04 23.00 -24.47
C ILE A 911 35.35 23.55 -23.91
N SER A 912 35.94 22.91 -22.90
CA SER A 912 37.22 23.33 -22.32
C SER A 912 38.36 23.34 -23.33
N LEU A 913 38.49 22.28 -24.13
CA LEU A 913 39.48 22.22 -25.19
C LEU A 913 39.22 23.26 -26.29
N LEU A 914 37.95 23.58 -26.56
CA LEU A 914 37.58 24.62 -27.51
C LEU A 914 37.92 26.02 -26.99
N LEU A 915 37.66 26.30 -25.71
CA LEU A 915 38.06 27.54 -25.04
C LEU A 915 39.58 27.72 -25.08
N HIS A 916 40.34 26.66 -24.77
CA HIS A 916 41.79 26.67 -24.86
C HIS A 916 42.27 26.92 -26.30
N ALA A 917 41.74 26.19 -27.28
CA ALA A 917 42.11 26.32 -28.68
C ALA A 917 41.80 27.71 -29.28
N THR A 918 40.81 28.42 -28.74
CA THR A 918 40.37 29.74 -29.23
C THR A 918 40.86 30.90 -28.36
N GLN A 919 41.64 30.65 -27.29
CA GLN A 919 42.04 31.64 -26.29
C GLN A 919 42.74 32.89 -26.89
N THR A 920 43.52 32.69 -27.97
CA THR A 920 44.24 33.77 -28.67
C THR A 920 43.47 34.38 -29.83
N CYS A 921 42.24 33.91 -30.08
CA CYS A 921 41.37 34.34 -31.19
C CYS A 921 40.20 35.18 -30.65
N PRO A 922 39.67 36.14 -31.43
CA PRO A 922 38.52 36.97 -31.03
C PRO A 922 37.18 36.22 -31.21
N THR A 923 37.06 35.02 -30.63
CA THR A 923 35.86 34.17 -30.74
C THR A 923 34.88 34.48 -29.61
N ARG A 924 33.62 34.80 -29.93
CA ARG A 924 32.58 35.08 -28.93
C ARG A 924 31.88 33.78 -28.49
N PHE A 925 31.73 33.55 -27.19
CA PHE A 925 30.93 32.44 -26.64
C PHE A 925 29.57 32.93 -26.14
N VAL A 926 28.49 32.31 -26.62
CA VAL A 926 27.13 32.53 -26.12
C VAL A 926 26.53 31.20 -25.69
N CYS A 927 26.20 31.12 -24.41
CA CYS A 927 25.86 29.89 -23.75
C CYS A 927 24.43 29.95 -23.21
N ALA A 928 23.70 28.84 -23.29
CA ALA A 928 22.34 28.73 -22.77
C ALA A 928 22.17 27.50 -21.90
N SER A 929 21.43 27.67 -20.82
CA SER A 929 21.10 26.64 -19.83
C SER A 929 19.66 26.80 -19.37
N ASN A 930 19.08 25.72 -18.83
CA ASN A 930 17.95 25.84 -17.91
C ASN A 930 18.37 26.57 -16.62
N SER A 931 17.39 27.00 -15.83
CA SER A 931 17.62 27.70 -14.56
C SER A 931 18.48 26.84 -13.62
N LEU A 932 19.65 27.34 -13.29
CA LEU A 932 20.57 26.73 -12.33
C LEU A 932 20.39 27.36 -10.95
N ASN A 933 20.70 26.62 -9.89
CA ASN A 933 20.74 27.16 -8.53
C ASN A 933 21.87 28.18 -8.35
N ASP A 934 23.05 27.91 -8.93
CA ASP A 934 24.20 28.78 -8.94
C ASP A 934 24.87 28.77 -10.33
N PRO A 935 24.66 29.82 -11.14
CA PRO A 935 25.31 29.96 -12.43
C PRO A 935 26.70 30.61 -12.33
N GLY A 936 27.13 31.07 -11.15
CA GLY A 936 28.31 31.92 -10.98
C GLY A 936 29.60 31.23 -11.42
N ASP A 937 29.81 29.99 -10.98
CA ASP A 937 30.99 29.20 -11.36
C ASP A 937 30.99 28.83 -12.84
N LEU A 938 29.80 28.57 -13.41
CA LEU A 938 29.65 28.30 -14.84
C LEU A 938 30.02 29.54 -15.66
N ALA A 939 29.59 30.73 -15.21
CA ALA A 939 29.94 32.00 -15.83
C ALA A 939 31.45 32.28 -15.73
N ALA A 940 32.07 32.03 -14.56
CA ALA A 940 33.49 32.19 -14.34
C ALA A 940 34.33 31.26 -15.24
N TRP A 941 33.92 29.99 -15.38
CA TRP A 941 34.56 29.03 -16.28
C TRP A 941 34.54 29.49 -17.75
N LEU A 942 33.40 30.00 -18.20
CA LEU A 942 33.21 30.51 -19.57
C LEU A 942 33.78 31.93 -19.79
N ASN A 943 34.46 32.50 -18.78
CA ASN A 943 35.00 33.86 -18.79
C ASN A 943 33.94 34.93 -19.14
N ILE A 944 32.78 34.83 -18.48
CA ILE A 944 31.63 35.70 -18.71
C ILE A 944 31.63 36.84 -17.70
N ASP A 945 31.53 38.06 -18.22
CA ASP A 945 31.41 39.26 -17.40
C ASP A 945 30.07 39.26 -16.62
N PRO A 946 30.05 39.69 -15.35
CA PRO A 946 28.81 39.74 -14.56
C PRO A 946 27.64 40.51 -15.20
N PHE A 947 27.91 41.55 -16.01
CA PHE A 947 26.86 42.28 -16.74
C PHE A 947 26.30 41.49 -17.93
N ALA A 948 27.00 40.47 -18.39
CA ALA A 948 26.58 39.55 -19.44
C ALA A 948 26.07 38.20 -18.91
N LEU A 949 25.97 38.05 -17.58
CA LEU A 949 25.31 36.93 -16.93
C LEU A 949 23.81 37.22 -16.75
N HIS A 950 22.96 36.47 -17.45
CA HIS A 950 21.50 36.55 -17.34
C HIS A 950 20.97 35.24 -16.76
N SER A 951 20.65 35.22 -15.47
CA SER A 951 20.16 34.03 -14.77
C SER A 951 18.81 34.24 -14.13
N PHE A 952 17.79 33.54 -14.61
CA PHE A 952 16.42 33.63 -14.15
C PHE A 952 16.03 32.35 -13.40
N ARG A 953 15.23 32.48 -12.35
CA ARG A 953 14.74 31.35 -11.56
C ARG A 953 13.63 30.58 -12.29
N PRO A 954 13.36 29.32 -11.92
CA PRO A 954 12.25 28.54 -12.49
C PRO A 954 10.89 29.24 -12.44
N ARG A 955 10.67 30.13 -11.46
CA ARG A 955 9.44 30.91 -11.28
C ARG A 955 9.32 32.13 -12.21
N ASP A 956 10.42 32.62 -12.79
CA ASP A 956 10.46 33.85 -13.60
C ASP A 956 9.96 33.61 -15.04
N ARG A 957 9.02 32.68 -15.23
CA ARG A 957 8.49 32.30 -16.55
C ARG A 957 7.54 33.36 -17.08
N GLY A 958 7.56 33.57 -18.39
CA GLY A 958 6.58 34.42 -19.07
C GLY A 958 5.14 33.89 -19.01
N GLN A 959 4.95 32.59 -18.75
CA GLN A 959 3.66 31.99 -18.42
C GLN A 959 3.73 31.35 -17.05
N SER A 960 2.75 31.68 -16.20
CA SER A 960 2.63 31.15 -14.85
C SER A 960 2.41 29.64 -14.87
N LEU A 961 3.07 28.94 -13.94
CA LEU A 961 2.95 27.51 -13.73
C LEU A 961 2.56 27.25 -12.28
N THR A 962 1.56 26.41 -12.06
CA THR A 962 1.19 25.90 -10.74
C THR A 962 1.64 24.45 -10.62
N THR A 963 2.46 24.15 -9.61
CA THR A 963 2.94 22.80 -9.32
C THR A 963 2.16 22.21 -8.15
N HIS A 964 1.56 21.03 -8.35
CA HIS A 964 0.85 20.24 -7.36
C HIS A 964 1.64 18.97 -7.07
N THR A 965 1.75 18.59 -5.79
CA THR A 965 2.42 17.34 -5.39
C THR A 965 1.48 16.47 -4.57
N GLN A 966 1.48 15.17 -4.85
CA GLN A 966 0.81 14.17 -4.02
C GLN A 966 1.76 13.03 -3.72
N THR A 967 1.87 12.68 -2.42
CA THR A 967 2.78 11.64 -1.95
C THR A 967 2.07 10.33 -1.66
N PHE A 968 2.78 9.25 -1.95
CA PHE A 968 2.32 7.89 -1.74
C PHE A 968 3.31 7.14 -0.86
N SER A 969 2.80 6.40 0.11
CA SER A 969 3.59 5.54 1.00
C SER A 969 3.75 4.12 0.43
N ILE A 970 3.36 3.92 -0.83
CA ILE A 970 3.39 2.63 -1.51
C ILE A 970 4.72 2.59 -2.30
N PRO A 971 5.59 1.59 -2.08
CA PRO A 971 6.74 1.33 -2.93
C PRO A 971 6.34 1.15 -4.40
N GLN A 972 7.31 1.36 -5.29
CA GLN A 972 7.13 1.22 -6.73
C GLN A 972 6.54 -0.17 -7.09
N SER A 973 5.27 -0.18 -7.51
CA SER A 973 4.50 -1.40 -7.79
C SER A 973 3.26 -1.12 -8.64
N ALA A 974 2.60 -2.15 -9.17
CA ALA A 974 1.33 -1.98 -9.89
C ALA A 974 0.24 -1.33 -9.01
N ALA A 975 0.24 -1.62 -7.71
CA ALA A 975 -0.69 -1.03 -6.75
C ALA A 975 -0.50 0.48 -6.59
N LEU A 976 0.75 0.97 -6.63
CA LEU A 976 1.06 2.40 -6.61
C LEU A 976 0.40 3.12 -7.80
N PHE A 977 0.56 2.61 -9.02
CA PHE A 977 0.00 3.25 -10.21
C PHE A 977 -1.53 3.21 -10.22
N LYS A 978 -2.13 2.12 -9.73
CA LYS A 978 -3.58 2.03 -9.57
C LYS A 978 -4.10 3.05 -8.56
N ALA A 979 -3.41 3.23 -7.43
CA ALA A 979 -3.74 4.27 -6.45
C ALA A 979 -3.58 5.69 -7.01
N MET A 980 -2.65 5.90 -7.95
CA MET A 980 -2.47 7.17 -8.64
C MET A 980 -3.50 7.44 -9.77
N ALA A 981 -4.27 6.44 -10.20
CA ALA A 981 -5.22 6.61 -11.31
C ALA A 981 -6.37 7.57 -10.97
N LYS A 982 -6.97 7.47 -9.77
CA LYS A 982 -8.02 8.38 -9.29
C LYS A 982 -7.58 9.85 -9.22
N PRO A 983 -6.45 10.20 -8.56
CA PRO A 983 -5.98 11.58 -8.56
C PRO A 983 -5.55 12.07 -9.96
N THR A 984 -5.06 11.18 -10.83
CA THR A 984 -4.80 11.53 -12.24
C THR A 984 -6.10 11.88 -12.97
N HIS A 985 -7.17 11.08 -12.79
CA HIS A 985 -8.49 11.37 -13.34
C HIS A 985 -9.00 12.72 -12.85
N ALA A 986 -8.94 12.98 -11.54
CA ALA A 986 -9.36 14.26 -10.96
C ALA A 986 -8.61 15.46 -11.56
N ALA A 987 -7.29 15.34 -11.77
CA ALA A 987 -6.48 16.37 -12.43
C ALA A 987 -6.93 16.59 -13.89
N ILE A 988 -7.22 15.53 -14.65
CA ILE A 988 -7.73 15.62 -16.03
C ILE A 988 -9.09 16.31 -16.08
N ILE A 989 -10.01 15.99 -15.15
CA ILE A 989 -11.36 16.55 -15.13
C ILE A 989 -11.36 18.02 -14.73
N ARG A 990 -10.64 18.38 -13.67
CA ARG A 990 -10.47 19.77 -13.22
C ARG A 990 -9.97 20.68 -14.36
N ALA A 991 -9.09 20.14 -15.21
CA ALA A 991 -8.59 20.86 -16.38
C ALA A 991 -9.67 21.14 -17.45
N GLY A 992 -10.64 20.23 -17.62
CA GLY A 992 -11.61 20.30 -18.72
C GLY A 992 -12.83 21.16 -18.46
N SER A 993 -13.10 21.54 -17.21
CA SER A 993 -14.22 22.45 -16.90
C SER A 993 -13.96 23.89 -17.33
N GLU A 994 -12.71 24.27 -17.59
CA GLU A 994 -12.33 25.66 -17.89
C GLU A 994 -11.96 25.90 -19.37
N ASP A 995 -11.56 24.87 -20.13
CA ASP A 995 -11.19 24.97 -21.55
C ASP A 995 -11.32 23.60 -22.25
N ILE A 996 -12.35 23.40 -23.07
CA ILE A 996 -12.69 22.11 -23.72
C ILE A 996 -11.62 21.62 -24.72
N ASN A 997 -10.75 22.52 -25.23
CA ASN A 997 -9.81 22.23 -26.32
C ASN A 997 -8.37 21.91 -25.88
N LYS A 998 -8.09 21.64 -24.60
CA LYS A 998 -6.71 21.45 -24.13
C LYS A 998 -6.43 20.03 -23.65
N GLY A 999 -5.47 19.39 -24.32
CA GLY A 999 -5.00 18.06 -23.98
C GLY A 999 -4.18 18.01 -22.68
N THR A 1000 -4.11 16.81 -22.11
CA THR A 1000 -3.33 16.43 -20.94
C THR A 1000 -2.21 15.47 -21.34
N LEU A 1001 -1.00 15.71 -20.83
CA LEU A 1001 0.13 14.79 -20.97
C LEU A 1001 0.31 14.00 -19.67
N VAL A 1002 0.42 12.68 -19.77
CA VAL A 1002 0.65 11.80 -18.62
C VAL A 1002 1.95 11.02 -18.82
N PHE A 1003 2.97 11.34 -18.03
CA PHE A 1003 4.25 10.65 -18.03
C PHE A 1003 4.22 9.42 -17.12
N VAL A 1004 4.67 8.27 -17.64
CA VAL A 1004 4.75 7.00 -16.89
C VAL A 1004 6.16 6.40 -16.93
N PRO A 1005 6.54 5.50 -16.00
CA PRO A 1005 7.93 5.01 -15.92
C PRO A 1005 8.39 4.13 -17.07
N SER A 1006 7.48 3.41 -17.72
CA SER A 1006 7.84 2.46 -18.76
C SER A 1006 6.76 2.35 -19.83
N ARG A 1007 7.14 1.78 -20.98
CA ARG A 1007 6.23 1.50 -22.11
C ARG A 1007 5.11 0.53 -21.73
N ALA A 1008 5.42 -0.48 -20.90
CA ALA A 1008 4.44 -1.46 -20.43
C ALA A 1008 3.35 -0.81 -19.57
N GLN A 1009 3.73 0.21 -18.78
CA GLN A 1009 2.81 0.91 -17.89
C GLN A 1009 1.79 1.76 -18.66
N CYS A 1010 2.10 2.24 -19.88
CA CYS A 1010 1.21 3.10 -20.65
C CYS A 1010 -0.21 2.50 -20.80
N ARG A 1011 -0.30 1.24 -21.24
CA ARG A 1011 -1.60 0.58 -21.47
C ARG A 1011 -2.34 0.27 -20.17
N VAL A 1012 -1.62 -0.08 -19.11
CA VAL A 1012 -2.20 -0.35 -17.78
C VAL A 1012 -2.84 0.93 -17.23
N THR A 1013 -2.09 2.02 -17.19
CA THR A 1013 -2.58 3.33 -16.77
C THR A 1013 -3.77 3.80 -17.61
N ALA A 1014 -3.75 3.60 -18.93
CA ALA A 1014 -4.89 3.96 -19.78
C ALA A 1014 -6.17 3.21 -19.38
N ARG A 1015 -6.08 1.90 -19.10
CA ARG A 1015 -7.23 1.09 -18.65
C ARG A 1015 -7.74 1.54 -17.29
N ASP A 1016 -6.85 1.84 -16.36
CA ASP A 1016 -7.22 2.34 -15.04
C ASP A 1016 -7.95 3.69 -15.13
N LEU A 1017 -7.48 4.60 -16.00
CA LEU A 1017 -8.14 5.88 -16.25
C LEU A 1017 -9.51 5.74 -16.92
N ILE A 1018 -9.64 4.84 -17.91
CA ILE A 1018 -10.94 4.55 -18.55
C ILE A 1018 -11.92 4.00 -17.52
N THR A 1019 -11.46 3.07 -16.67
CA THR A 1019 -12.29 2.47 -15.62
C THR A 1019 -12.74 3.53 -14.61
N GLN A 1020 -11.83 4.40 -14.17
CA GLN A 1020 -12.15 5.50 -13.26
C GLN A 1020 -13.15 6.49 -13.88
N CYS A 1021 -12.98 6.83 -15.16
CA CYS A 1021 -13.89 7.72 -15.87
C CYS A 1021 -15.30 7.14 -15.99
N ALA A 1022 -15.41 5.84 -16.32
CA ALA A 1022 -16.70 5.15 -16.38
C ALA A 1022 -17.41 5.13 -15.02
N LEU A 1023 -16.66 4.96 -13.92
CA LEU A 1023 -17.21 4.94 -12.56
C LEU A 1023 -17.72 6.30 -12.08
N GLU A 1024 -17.08 7.40 -12.49
CA GLU A 1024 -17.39 8.75 -11.99
C GLU A 1024 -18.37 9.52 -12.87
N MET A 1025 -18.26 9.37 -14.20
CA MET A 1025 -19.09 10.13 -15.16
C MET A 1025 -20.33 9.38 -15.64
N GLU A 1026 -20.47 8.08 -15.34
CA GLU A 1026 -21.56 7.22 -15.85
C GLU A 1026 -21.70 7.25 -17.40
N THR A 1027 -20.62 7.56 -18.12
CA THR A 1027 -20.62 7.63 -19.59
C THR A 1027 -19.65 6.64 -20.22
N GLU A 1028 -20.04 6.05 -21.35
CA GLU A 1028 -19.15 5.20 -22.13
C GLU A 1028 -18.19 5.99 -23.04
N ALA A 1029 -18.35 7.30 -23.17
CA ALA A 1029 -17.55 8.14 -24.07
C ALA A 1029 -16.10 8.37 -23.58
N GLY A 1030 -15.80 8.06 -22.30
CA GLY A 1030 -14.49 8.30 -21.72
C GLY A 1030 -14.13 9.79 -21.71
N TYR A 1031 -12.94 10.14 -22.21
CA TYR A 1031 -12.44 11.51 -22.25
C TYR A 1031 -12.70 12.24 -23.57
N LEU A 1032 -13.55 11.69 -24.45
CA LEU A 1032 -13.89 12.33 -25.72
C LEU A 1032 -14.64 13.67 -25.51
N PRO A 1033 -14.36 14.71 -26.31
CA PRO A 1033 -15.14 15.93 -26.33
C PRO A 1033 -16.62 15.70 -26.68
N ALA A 1034 -17.51 16.53 -26.12
CA ALA A 1034 -18.94 16.49 -26.41
C ALA A 1034 -19.20 16.82 -27.90
N GLY A 1035 -19.88 15.92 -28.62
CA GLY A 1035 -20.27 16.11 -30.03
C GLY A 1035 -19.49 15.27 -31.05
N ILE A 1036 -18.48 14.50 -30.64
CA ILE A 1036 -17.81 13.54 -31.54
C ILE A 1036 -18.64 12.25 -31.60
N SER A 1037 -19.16 11.91 -32.79
CA SER A 1037 -19.89 10.66 -33.01
C SER A 1037 -18.93 9.47 -33.16
N GLN A 1038 -19.38 8.26 -32.79
CA GLN A 1038 -18.59 7.04 -33.00
C GLN A 1038 -18.29 6.78 -34.49
N GLU A 1039 -19.21 7.16 -35.39
CA GLU A 1039 -19.01 7.06 -36.84
C GLU A 1039 -17.82 7.90 -37.33
N PHE A 1040 -17.61 9.09 -36.75
CA PHE A 1040 -16.44 9.93 -37.04
C PHE A 1040 -15.13 9.30 -36.55
N LEU A 1041 -15.17 8.38 -35.60
CA LEU A 1041 -13.98 7.68 -35.11
C LEU A 1041 -13.69 6.38 -35.89
N ASP A 1042 -14.73 5.74 -36.42
CA ASP A 1042 -14.61 4.51 -37.22
C ASP A 1042 -13.80 4.71 -38.52
N GLN A 1043 -13.81 5.90 -39.12
CA GLN A 1043 -12.93 6.22 -40.27
C GLN A 1043 -11.42 6.09 -39.94
N TYR A 1044 -11.02 6.31 -38.68
CA TYR A 1044 -9.62 6.15 -38.26
C TYR A 1044 -9.26 4.69 -37.98
N ARG A 1045 -10.26 3.82 -37.77
CA ARG A 1045 -10.06 2.36 -37.63
C ARG A 1045 -9.41 1.76 -38.88
N MET A 1046 -9.74 2.27 -40.06
CA MET A 1046 -9.14 1.83 -41.33
C MET A 1046 -7.71 2.36 -41.54
N GLN A 1047 -7.33 3.45 -40.87
CA GLN A 1047 -6.01 4.07 -41.00
C GLN A 1047 -4.97 3.49 -40.03
N LEU A 1048 -5.42 2.93 -38.91
CA LEU A 1048 -4.56 2.29 -37.91
C LEU A 1048 -4.02 0.94 -38.41
N ARG A 1049 -2.72 0.72 -38.22
CA ARG A 1049 -2.08 -0.58 -38.48
C ARG A 1049 -2.15 -1.50 -37.27
N ASP A 1050 -2.09 -0.96 -36.06
CA ASP A 1050 -2.33 -1.69 -34.81
C ASP A 1050 -3.78 -1.51 -34.35
N ALA A 1051 -4.61 -2.54 -34.57
CA ALA A 1051 -6.01 -2.54 -34.18
C ALA A 1051 -6.21 -2.48 -32.64
N SER A 1052 -5.22 -2.88 -31.84
CA SER A 1052 -5.34 -2.85 -30.37
C SER A 1052 -5.34 -1.43 -29.79
N LEU A 1053 -5.01 -0.42 -30.59
CA LEU A 1053 -4.98 0.98 -30.18
C LEU A 1053 -6.36 1.67 -30.30
N ILE A 1054 -7.29 1.09 -31.07
CA ILE A 1054 -8.59 1.71 -31.34
C ILE A 1054 -9.42 1.88 -30.07
N ASP A 1055 -9.39 0.89 -29.18
CA ASP A 1055 -10.17 0.89 -27.93
C ASP A 1055 -9.81 2.09 -27.04
N PHE A 1056 -8.56 2.55 -27.09
CA PHE A 1056 -8.10 3.72 -26.34
C PHE A 1056 -8.47 5.03 -27.03
N ILE A 1057 -8.34 5.08 -28.36
CA ILE A 1057 -8.71 6.24 -29.18
C ILE A 1057 -10.21 6.53 -29.05
N LEU A 1058 -11.05 5.48 -29.04
CA LEU A 1058 -12.50 5.57 -28.82
C LEU A 1058 -12.88 6.08 -27.42
N LYS A 1059 -11.92 6.17 -26.49
CA LYS A 1059 -12.11 6.75 -25.15
C LYS A 1059 -11.33 8.05 -24.98
N GLY A 1060 -10.78 8.62 -26.05
CA GLY A 1060 -10.05 9.90 -26.04
C GLY A 1060 -8.61 9.81 -25.53
N ILE A 1061 -8.00 8.62 -25.50
CA ILE A 1061 -6.64 8.39 -25.01
C ILE A 1061 -5.70 7.95 -26.15
N GLY A 1062 -4.53 8.59 -26.24
CA GLY A 1062 -3.44 8.25 -27.15
C GLY A 1062 -2.15 7.89 -26.44
N PHE A 1063 -1.17 7.42 -27.23
CA PHE A 1063 0.16 7.04 -26.76
C PHE A 1063 1.26 7.64 -27.63
N PHE A 1064 2.41 7.98 -27.03
CA PHE A 1064 3.58 8.42 -27.79
C PHE A 1064 4.85 7.74 -27.28
N HIS A 1065 5.36 6.75 -28.04
CA HIS A 1065 6.67 6.13 -27.81
C HIS A 1065 7.21 5.43 -29.06
N GLU A 1066 8.45 4.98 -29.02
CA GLU A 1066 9.11 4.32 -30.16
C GLU A 1066 8.56 2.94 -30.52
N GLY A 1067 7.96 2.26 -29.55
CA GLY A 1067 7.28 0.97 -29.77
C GLY A 1067 6.00 1.05 -30.62
N ILE A 1068 5.47 2.25 -30.87
CA ILE A 1068 4.34 2.46 -31.78
C ILE A 1068 4.87 2.76 -33.17
N ARG A 1069 4.27 2.12 -34.19
CA ARG A 1069 4.65 2.32 -35.59
C ARG A 1069 4.57 3.81 -35.95
N LYS A 1070 5.50 4.28 -36.78
CA LYS A 1070 5.62 5.71 -37.12
C LYS A 1070 4.33 6.32 -37.68
N ASP A 1071 3.58 5.58 -38.48
CA ASP A 1071 2.31 6.06 -39.07
C ASP A 1071 1.20 6.20 -38.02
N ASP A 1072 1.00 5.18 -37.17
CA ASP A 1072 0.03 5.22 -36.07
C ASP A 1072 0.37 6.32 -35.06
N ARG A 1073 1.67 6.48 -34.74
CA ARG A 1073 2.15 7.56 -33.87
C ARG A 1073 1.85 8.93 -34.48
N ARG A 1074 2.06 9.12 -35.79
CA ARG A 1074 1.70 10.38 -36.48
C ARG A 1074 0.19 10.65 -36.44
N LEU A 1075 -0.63 9.61 -36.60
CA LEU A 1075 -2.08 9.73 -36.49
C LEU A 1075 -2.50 10.16 -35.09
N MET A 1076 -2.00 9.50 -34.04
CA MET A 1076 -2.28 9.90 -32.64
C MET A 1076 -1.86 11.34 -32.36
N MET A 1077 -0.70 11.76 -32.84
CA MET A 1077 -0.25 13.15 -32.69
C MET A 1077 -1.16 14.15 -33.39
N ARG A 1078 -1.65 13.80 -34.58
CA ARG A 1078 -2.61 14.64 -35.32
C ARG A 1078 -3.91 14.76 -34.54
N LEU A 1079 -4.49 13.63 -34.11
CA LEU A 1079 -5.74 13.60 -33.35
C LEU A 1079 -5.64 14.34 -32.02
N TYR A 1080 -4.49 14.30 -31.34
CA TYR A 1080 -4.24 15.08 -30.13
C TYR A 1080 -4.17 16.58 -30.41
N THR A 1081 -3.52 16.98 -31.51
CA THR A 1081 -3.39 18.40 -31.89
C THR A 1081 -4.74 18.99 -32.35
N GLU A 1082 -5.58 18.17 -32.99
CA GLU A 1082 -6.94 18.53 -33.39
C GLU A 1082 -7.92 18.55 -32.20
N GLY A 1083 -7.50 18.10 -31.01
CA GLY A 1083 -8.32 18.07 -29.80
C GLY A 1083 -9.27 16.87 -29.69
N VAL A 1084 -9.18 15.90 -30.60
CA VAL A 1084 -9.97 14.65 -30.54
C VAL A 1084 -9.48 13.77 -29.39
N LEU A 1085 -8.16 13.61 -29.26
CA LEU A 1085 -7.56 12.94 -28.12
C LEU A 1085 -7.26 13.96 -27.02
N ARG A 1086 -7.88 13.77 -25.87
CA ARG A 1086 -7.70 14.65 -24.72
C ARG A 1086 -6.54 14.21 -23.82
N VAL A 1087 -6.19 12.93 -23.81
CA VAL A 1087 -5.10 12.41 -22.97
C VAL A 1087 -4.04 11.77 -23.85
N LEU A 1088 -2.77 12.13 -23.66
CA LEU A 1088 -1.64 11.49 -24.32
C LEU A 1088 -0.67 10.93 -23.26
N ILE A 1089 -0.51 9.61 -23.26
CA ILE A 1089 0.36 8.91 -22.32
C ILE A 1089 1.74 8.70 -22.94
N VAL A 1090 2.79 9.08 -22.22
CA VAL A 1090 4.18 9.11 -22.71
C VAL A 1090 5.09 8.42 -21.68
N PRO A 1091 5.91 7.43 -22.05
CA PRO A 1091 6.88 6.86 -21.14
C PRO A 1091 8.06 7.82 -20.91
N ARG A 1092 8.71 7.71 -19.75
CA ARG A 1092 9.88 8.52 -19.34
C ARG A 1092 10.91 8.67 -20.47
N GLU A 1093 11.33 7.56 -21.09
CA GLU A 1093 12.33 7.54 -22.18
C GLU A 1093 11.99 8.47 -23.35
N SER A 1094 10.71 8.75 -23.60
CA SER A 1094 10.24 9.57 -24.71
C SER A 1094 10.02 11.04 -24.32
N CYS A 1095 10.31 11.44 -23.07
CA CYS A 1095 10.04 12.79 -22.58
C CYS A 1095 10.78 13.90 -23.36
N TRP A 1096 12.00 13.62 -23.81
CA TRP A 1096 12.80 14.56 -24.61
C TRP A 1096 12.27 14.71 -26.04
N SER A 1097 11.66 13.66 -26.59
CA SER A 1097 11.23 13.59 -28.00
C SER A 1097 9.80 14.03 -28.26
N VAL A 1098 8.98 14.24 -27.21
CA VAL A 1098 7.58 14.62 -27.36
C VAL A 1098 7.46 16.04 -27.95
N PRO A 1099 6.80 16.24 -29.10
CA PRO A 1099 6.81 17.55 -29.77
C PRO A 1099 5.70 18.49 -29.29
N VAL A 1100 4.76 18.01 -28.46
CA VAL A 1100 3.59 18.77 -28.02
C VAL A 1100 3.75 19.32 -26.60
N ARG A 1101 2.86 20.26 -26.28
CA ARG A 1101 2.64 20.83 -24.95
C ARG A 1101 1.21 20.54 -24.51
N ALA A 1102 0.93 20.66 -23.22
CA ALA A 1102 -0.37 20.41 -22.65
C ALA A 1102 -0.72 21.50 -21.62
N GLY A 1103 -2.01 21.75 -21.44
CA GLY A 1103 -2.46 22.62 -20.34
C GLY A 1103 -2.15 22.00 -18.98
N VAL A 1104 -2.25 20.66 -18.92
CA VAL A 1104 -1.96 19.86 -17.73
C VAL A 1104 -0.94 18.77 -18.05
N VAL A 1105 0.05 18.65 -17.19
CA VAL A 1105 1.05 17.58 -17.23
C VAL A 1105 1.02 16.83 -15.90
N VAL A 1106 0.89 15.51 -15.97
CA VAL A 1106 0.93 14.61 -14.80
C VAL A 1106 2.12 13.68 -14.91
N VAL A 1107 2.91 13.54 -13.84
CA VAL A 1107 4.01 12.57 -13.74
C VAL A 1107 3.60 11.49 -12.74
N LEU A 1108 3.40 10.27 -13.24
CA LEU A 1108 3.02 9.08 -12.46
C LEU A 1108 4.25 8.32 -11.97
N GLY A 1109 4.64 8.60 -10.73
CA GLY A 1109 5.83 8.01 -10.13
C GLY A 1109 7.11 8.67 -10.63
N THR A 1110 8.11 8.71 -9.76
CA THR A 1110 9.43 9.33 -10.02
C THR A 1110 10.56 8.31 -9.97
N GLN A 1111 10.21 7.03 -10.10
CA GLN A 1111 11.14 5.91 -10.08
C GLN A 1111 10.91 5.00 -11.27
N TYR A 1112 11.93 4.26 -11.69
CA TYR A 1112 11.87 3.24 -12.73
C TYR A 1112 12.80 2.08 -12.41
N PHE A 1113 12.53 0.92 -13.01
CA PHE A 1113 13.38 -0.26 -12.86
C PHE A 1113 14.42 -0.28 -13.99
N HIS A 1114 15.69 -0.31 -13.61
CA HIS A 1114 16.85 -0.51 -14.46
C HIS A 1114 17.33 -1.96 -14.34
N ALA A 1115 17.71 -2.59 -15.45
CA ALA A 1115 17.97 -4.02 -15.50
C ALA A 1115 19.16 -4.46 -14.63
N GLU A 1116 20.20 -3.64 -14.54
CA GLU A 1116 21.45 -3.94 -13.81
C GLU A 1116 21.40 -3.43 -12.37
N ASP A 1117 20.94 -2.19 -12.17
CA ASP A 1117 21.02 -1.48 -10.88
C ASP A 1117 19.70 -1.53 -10.07
N GLY A 1118 18.67 -2.19 -10.57
CA GLY A 1118 17.37 -2.24 -9.91
C GLY A 1118 16.63 -0.91 -9.94
N LEU A 1119 16.05 -0.48 -8.82
CA LEU A 1119 15.16 0.68 -8.77
C LEU A 1119 15.97 1.99 -8.73
N LYS A 1120 15.72 2.90 -9.68
CA LYS A 1120 16.35 4.23 -9.77
C LYS A 1120 15.34 5.35 -9.77
N ASP A 1121 15.71 6.48 -9.18
CA ASP A 1121 14.95 7.74 -9.29
C ASP A 1121 15.13 8.39 -10.67
N TYR A 1122 14.15 9.21 -11.07
CA TYR A 1122 14.24 10.03 -12.28
C TYR A 1122 15.30 11.10 -12.10
N ASP A 1123 15.99 11.43 -13.20
CA ASP A 1123 16.88 12.58 -13.18
C ASP A 1123 16.05 13.87 -13.06
N VAL A 1124 16.48 14.78 -12.21
CA VAL A 1124 15.81 16.07 -11.99
C VAL A 1124 15.69 16.87 -13.29
N THR A 1125 16.67 16.75 -14.20
CA THR A 1125 16.64 17.37 -15.53
C THR A 1125 15.45 16.87 -16.37
N GLU A 1126 15.08 15.59 -16.25
CA GLU A 1126 13.92 15.01 -16.94
C GLU A 1126 12.62 15.58 -16.38
N LEU A 1127 12.53 15.72 -15.05
CA LEU A 1127 11.36 16.31 -14.40
C LEU A 1127 11.18 17.79 -14.76
N VAL A 1128 12.26 18.57 -14.80
CA VAL A 1128 12.24 19.96 -15.29
C VAL A 1128 11.81 20.03 -16.76
N HIS A 1129 12.24 19.07 -17.58
CA HIS A 1129 11.81 18.98 -18.96
C HIS A 1129 10.31 18.67 -19.09
N MET A 1130 9.80 17.69 -18.34
CA MET A 1130 8.37 17.35 -18.27
C MET A 1130 7.53 18.55 -17.78
N GLN A 1131 7.98 19.23 -16.73
CA GLN A 1131 7.34 20.44 -16.19
C GLN A 1131 7.28 21.57 -17.24
N GLY A 1132 8.30 21.69 -18.08
CA GLY A 1132 8.34 22.65 -19.19
C GLY A 1132 7.28 22.41 -20.29
N ARG A 1133 6.60 21.26 -20.29
CA ARG A 1133 5.51 20.94 -21.23
C ARG A 1133 4.15 21.45 -20.76
N ALA A 1134 4.02 21.86 -19.49
CA ALA A 1134 2.80 22.44 -18.92
C ALA A 1134 2.70 23.92 -19.28
N VAL A 1135 1.86 24.24 -20.27
CA VAL A 1135 1.78 25.55 -20.91
C VAL A 1135 0.32 25.84 -21.25
N ARG A 1136 -0.20 27.00 -20.82
CA ARG A 1136 -1.57 27.45 -21.10
C ARG A 1136 -1.53 28.85 -21.72
N HIS A 1137 -2.17 29.03 -22.88
CA HIS A 1137 -2.20 30.31 -23.59
C HIS A 1137 -2.94 31.43 -22.83
N LEU A 1138 -3.92 31.06 -22.02
CA LEU A 1138 -4.73 31.93 -21.16
C LEU A 1138 -4.84 31.24 -19.80
N GLY A 1139 -4.21 31.80 -18.77
CA GLY A 1139 -4.13 31.24 -17.42
C GLY A 1139 -2.84 30.47 -17.13
N ASN A 1140 -2.80 29.75 -16.01
CA ASN A 1140 -1.63 29.01 -15.55
C ASN A 1140 -1.58 27.62 -16.20
N GLY A 1141 -0.39 27.13 -16.54
CA GLY A 1141 -0.17 25.71 -16.78
C GLY A 1141 -0.18 24.95 -15.45
N GLU A 1142 -0.70 23.72 -15.43
CA GLU A 1142 -0.71 22.89 -14.22
C GLU A 1142 0.22 21.68 -14.37
N PHE A 1143 1.09 21.47 -13.38
CA PHE A 1143 2.00 20.35 -13.30
C PHE A 1143 1.74 19.54 -12.03
N TYR A 1144 1.36 18.27 -12.19
CA TYR A 1144 1.08 17.35 -11.08
C TYR A 1144 2.21 16.32 -10.98
N LEU A 1145 2.88 16.29 -9.83
CA LEU A 1145 3.97 15.35 -9.51
C LEU A 1145 3.51 14.34 -8.46
N PHE A 1146 3.35 13.08 -8.86
CA PHE A 1146 3.02 11.98 -7.95
C PHE A 1146 4.28 11.17 -7.67
N CYS A 1147 4.73 11.18 -6.40
CA CYS A 1147 6.01 10.61 -5.98
C CYS A 1147 5.88 9.93 -4.61
N GLN A 1148 6.93 9.21 -4.18
CA GLN A 1148 7.00 8.74 -2.80
C GLN A 1148 7.22 9.89 -1.81
N GLY A 1149 6.86 9.68 -0.55
CA GLY A 1149 6.97 10.69 0.50
C GLY A 1149 8.38 11.21 0.70
N GLU A 1150 9.38 10.33 0.60
CA GLU A 1150 10.79 10.60 0.87
C GLU A 1150 11.42 11.53 -0.17
N ALA A 1151 10.97 11.46 -1.43
CA ALA A 1151 11.55 12.23 -2.53
C ALA A 1151 10.94 13.63 -2.70
N LYS A 1152 9.77 13.90 -2.08
CA LYS A 1152 8.98 15.12 -2.33
C LYS A 1152 9.78 16.40 -2.13
N ASP A 1153 10.40 16.56 -0.97
CA ASP A 1153 11.03 17.83 -0.58
C ASP A 1153 12.23 18.15 -1.46
N THR A 1154 13.06 17.13 -1.74
CA THR A 1154 14.21 17.22 -2.65
C THR A 1154 13.79 17.61 -4.06
N LEU A 1155 12.81 16.91 -4.63
CA LEU A 1155 12.33 17.21 -5.98
C LEU A 1155 11.70 18.60 -6.09
N MET A 1156 10.89 18.99 -5.09
CA MET A 1156 10.26 20.30 -5.08
C MET A 1156 11.24 21.44 -4.91
N ARG A 1157 12.31 21.24 -4.16
CA ARG A 1157 13.39 22.23 -4.05
C ARG A 1157 13.98 22.53 -5.42
N PHE A 1158 14.39 21.51 -6.17
CA PHE A 1158 15.01 21.73 -7.47
C PHE A 1158 14.05 22.28 -8.54
N LEU A 1159 12.79 21.84 -8.53
CA LEU A 1159 11.77 22.37 -9.45
C LEU A 1159 11.47 23.85 -9.23
N ASN A 1160 11.68 24.37 -8.01
CA ASN A 1160 11.39 25.76 -7.64
C ASN A 1160 12.63 26.66 -7.63
N GLU A 1161 13.78 26.15 -7.19
CA GLU A 1161 15.01 26.93 -6.99
C GLU A 1161 15.97 26.87 -8.18
N GLY A 1162 15.95 25.78 -8.96
CA GLY A 1162 16.85 25.55 -10.09
C GLY A 1162 17.66 24.26 -9.95
N LEU A 1163 18.31 23.85 -11.03
CA LEU A 1163 19.11 22.63 -11.09
C LEU A 1163 20.49 22.84 -10.44
N PRO A 1164 20.98 21.89 -9.62
CA PRO A 1164 22.38 21.86 -9.25
C PRO A 1164 23.23 21.43 -10.44
N LEU A 1165 24.42 22.02 -10.58
CA LEU A 1165 25.38 21.66 -11.62
C LEU A 1165 26.77 21.44 -11.01
N GLU A 1166 27.30 20.24 -11.20
CA GLU A 1166 28.64 19.82 -10.81
C GLU A 1166 29.38 19.27 -12.04
N SER A 1167 30.70 19.24 -11.99
CA SER A 1167 31.51 18.57 -13.01
C SER A 1167 31.39 17.06 -12.83
N ARG A 1168 31.15 16.34 -13.92
CA ARG A 1168 31.16 14.87 -13.96
C ARG A 1168 32.45 14.30 -14.56
N LEU A 1169 33.48 15.13 -14.72
CA LEU A 1169 34.69 14.75 -15.44
C LEU A 1169 35.49 13.63 -14.74
N LEU A 1170 35.38 13.52 -13.41
CA LEU A 1170 35.98 12.45 -12.61
C LEU A 1170 35.10 11.20 -12.46
N GLU A 1171 33.81 11.30 -12.78
CA GLU A 1171 32.85 10.18 -12.69
C GLU A 1171 32.91 9.25 -13.92
N SER A 1172 33.70 9.62 -14.94
CA SER A 1172 33.81 8.92 -16.22
C SER A 1172 35.26 8.74 -16.64
N ASP A 1173 35.56 7.60 -17.26
CA ASP A 1173 36.88 7.31 -17.84
C ASP A 1173 37.25 8.22 -19.03
N GLN A 1174 36.33 9.08 -19.49
CA GLN A 1174 36.54 9.92 -20.68
C GLN A 1174 37.79 10.80 -20.59
N LEU A 1175 38.10 11.33 -19.40
CA LEU A 1175 39.32 12.12 -19.16
C LEU A 1175 40.59 11.25 -19.22
N ALA A 1176 40.54 10.07 -18.60
CA ALA A 1176 41.66 9.11 -18.57
C ALA A 1176 41.97 8.56 -19.98
N VAL A 1177 40.93 8.19 -20.73
CA VAL A 1177 41.04 7.75 -22.13
C VAL A 1177 41.65 8.84 -22.99
N TRP A 1178 41.16 10.08 -22.86
CA TRP A 1178 41.70 11.21 -23.60
C TRP A 1178 43.17 11.49 -23.24
N TYR A 1179 43.52 11.51 -21.95
CA TYR A 1179 44.88 11.74 -21.47
C TYR A 1179 45.86 10.69 -22.01
N THR A 1180 45.48 9.42 -21.95
CA THR A 1180 46.28 8.30 -22.46
C THR A 1180 46.47 8.40 -23.98
N GLU A 1181 45.43 8.77 -24.73
CA GLU A 1181 45.52 8.98 -26.16
C GLU A 1181 46.48 10.13 -26.52
N GLN A 1182 46.41 11.27 -25.82
CA GLN A 1182 47.30 12.40 -26.10
C GLN A 1182 48.75 12.12 -25.69
N THR A 1183 48.96 11.36 -24.61
CA THR A 1183 50.29 10.92 -24.16
C THR A 1183 50.91 9.95 -25.17
N ASN A 1184 50.15 8.96 -25.64
CA ASN A 1184 50.59 8.03 -26.69
C ASN A 1184 50.93 8.73 -28.01
N ARG A 1185 50.28 9.86 -28.31
CA ARG A 1185 50.58 10.72 -29.46
C ARG A 1185 51.76 11.67 -29.22
N GLY A 1186 52.39 11.64 -28.04
CA GLY A 1186 53.54 12.47 -27.67
C GLY A 1186 53.22 13.96 -27.46
N ARG A 1187 51.93 14.31 -27.29
CA ARG A 1187 51.45 15.70 -27.19
C ARG A 1187 51.41 16.23 -25.76
N LEU A 1188 51.27 15.34 -24.78
CA LEU A 1188 51.44 15.64 -23.36
C LEU A 1188 52.70 14.92 -22.90
N GLN A 1189 53.71 15.66 -22.47
CA GLN A 1189 55.03 15.13 -22.11
C GLN A 1189 55.33 15.28 -20.63
N SER A 1190 54.72 16.27 -19.98
CA SER A 1190 54.90 16.54 -18.56
C SER A 1190 53.59 16.47 -17.79
N LYS A 1191 53.68 16.22 -16.48
CA LYS A 1191 52.54 16.34 -15.57
C LYS A 1191 51.95 17.76 -15.61
N GLN A 1192 52.79 18.77 -15.76
CA GLN A 1192 52.37 20.17 -15.80
C GLN A 1192 51.45 20.43 -17.00
N ASP A 1193 51.72 19.82 -18.15
CA ASP A 1193 50.90 19.98 -19.36
C ASP A 1193 49.45 19.55 -19.08
N MET A 1194 49.25 18.48 -18.29
CA MET A 1194 47.91 18.01 -17.93
C MET A 1194 47.25 18.89 -16.87
N VAL A 1195 48.02 19.40 -15.90
CA VAL A 1195 47.51 20.38 -14.92
C VAL A 1195 47.03 21.65 -15.64
N ASP A 1196 47.77 22.09 -16.65
CA ASP A 1196 47.41 23.25 -17.46
C ASP A 1196 46.11 22.98 -18.24
N VAL A 1197 45.94 21.81 -18.86
CA VAL A 1197 44.67 21.42 -19.51
C VAL A 1197 43.51 21.40 -18.52
N LEU A 1198 43.71 20.78 -17.35
CA LEU A 1198 42.68 20.73 -16.31
C LEU A 1198 42.32 22.12 -15.80
N SER A 1199 43.24 23.09 -15.81
CA SER A 1199 42.95 24.46 -15.35
C SER A 1199 41.88 25.18 -16.18
N PHE A 1200 41.60 24.72 -17.41
CA PHE A 1200 40.54 25.22 -18.30
C PHE A 1200 39.21 24.46 -18.16
N THR A 1201 39.10 23.53 -17.21
CA THR A 1201 37.89 22.72 -17.00
C THR A 1201 36.92 23.38 -16.02
N PHE A 1202 35.64 23.00 -16.13
CA PHE A 1202 34.64 23.42 -15.14
C PHE A 1202 34.94 22.77 -13.78
N LEU A 1203 35.49 21.54 -13.79
CA LEU A 1203 36.05 20.86 -12.63
C LEU A 1203 37.02 21.75 -11.84
N ALA A 1204 37.95 22.45 -12.50
CA ALA A 1204 38.91 23.31 -11.81
C ALA A 1204 38.26 24.47 -11.04
N GLN A 1205 37.11 24.97 -11.51
CA GLN A 1205 36.32 25.96 -10.76
C GLN A 1205 35.58 25.31 -9.59
N ARG A 1206 34.87 24.21 -9.83
CA ARG A 1206 34.05 23.54 -8.81
C ARG A 1206 34.86 22.92 -7.66
N ILE A 1207 36.07 22.45 -7.93
CA ILE A 1207 37.00 21.98 -6.88
C ILE A 1207 37.39 23.09 -5.89
N SER A 1208 37.28 24.36 -6.31
CA SER A 1208 37.55 25.50 -5.45
C SER A 1208 36.34 25.90 -4.61
N THR A 1209 35.13 25.83 -5.18
CA THR A 1209 33.88 26.29 -4.55
C THR A 1209 33.09 25.21 -3.83
N ASN A 1210 33.24 23.95 -4.23
CA ASN A 1210 32.68 22.77 -3.57
C ASN A 1210 33.70 21.63 -3.50
N PRO A 1211 34.84 21.81 -2.78
CA PRO A 1211 35.91 20.83 -2.72
C PRO A 1211 35.48 19.47 -2.16
N ALA A 1212 34.52 19.46 -1.23
CA ALA A 1212 34.04 18.25 -0.56
C ALA A 1212 33.33 17.28 -1.52
N TYR A 1213 32.71 17.78 -2.60
CA TYR A 1213 32.08 16.92 -3.61
C TYR A 1213 33.09 16.05 -4.38
N TYR A 1214 34.34 16.51 -4.48
CA TYR A 1214 35.41 15.85 -5.23
C TYR A 1214 36.47 15.22 -4.32
N ASP A 1215 36.12 14.91 -3.06
CA ASP A 1215 37.02 14.36 -2.04
C ASP A 1215 38.32 15.18 -1.85
N CYS A 1216 38.25 16.50 -2.06
CA CYS A 1216 39.40 17.39 -1.95
C CYS A 1216 39.43 18.14 -0.59
N SER A 1217 40.60 18.20 0.04
CA SER A 1217 40.88 19.02 1.24
C SER A 1217 41.05 20.51 0.91
N SER A 1218 41.24 21.38 1.90
CA SER A 1218 41.42 22.84 1.75
C SER A 1218 42.78 23.28 1.16
N ASP A 1219 43.36 22.49 0.26
CA ASP A 1219 44.61 22.81 -0.44
C ASP A 1219 44.41 23.86 -1.55
N SER A 1220 45.51 24.43 -2.06
CA SER A 1220 45.47 25.33 -3.22
C SER A 1220 44.91 24.62 -4.46
N ARG A 1221 44.23 25.37 -5.35
CA ARG A 1221 43.61 24.83 -6.57
C ARG A 1221 44.58 23.97 -7.39
N ASP A 1222 45.79 24.46 -7.63
CA ASP A 1222 46.79 23.76 -8.44
C ASP A 1222 47.33 22.51 -7.74
N GLY A 1223 47.40 22.53 -6.39
CA GLY A 1223 47.74 21.35 -5.60
C GLY A 1223 46.69 20.24 -5.72
N LYS A 1224 45.40 20.61 -5.72
CA LYS A 1224 44.29 19.67 -5.93
C LYS A 1224 44.29 19.06 -7.33
N LEU A 1225 44.45 19.88 -8.37
CA LEU A 1225 44.55 19.41 -9.76
C LEU A 1225 45.76 18.48 -9.96
N SER A 1226 46.90 18.81 -9.35
CA SER A 1226 48.12 17.99 -9.40
C SER A 1226 47.89 16.57 -8.85
N ARG A 1227 47.11 16.42 -7.76
CA ARG A 1227 46.75 15.10 -7.20
C ARG A 1227 45.81 14.31 -8.11
N ILE A 1228 44.87 14.97 -8.78
CA ILE A 1228 43.99 14.32 -9.75
C ILE A 1228 44.83 13.73 -10.89
N VAL A 1229 45.82 14.47 -11.38
CA VAL A 1229 46.74 13.96 -12.41
C VAL A 1229 47.54 12.77 -11.91
N ASP A 1230 48.01 12.77 -10.65
CA ASP A 1230 48.69 11.59 -10.06
C ASP A 1230 47.77 10.35 -10.01
N GLY A 1231 46.47 10.54 -9.77
CA GLY A 1231 45.48 9.47 -9.82
C GLY A 1231 45.36 8.86 -11.22
N LEU A 1232 45.31 9.71 -12.24
CA LEU A 1232 45.22 9.29 -13.65
C LEU A 1232 46.47 8.56 -14.13
N THR A 1233 47.66 8.92 -13.64
CA THR A 1233 48.92 8.24 -14.00
C THR A 1233 49.10 6.89 -13.30
N ASN A 1234 48.51 6.70 -12.11
CA ASN A 1234 48.58 5.44 -11.35
C ASN A 1234 47.55 4.37 -11.78
N GLN A 1235 46.54 4.74 -12.58
CA GLN A 1235 45.56 3.81 -13.17
C GLN A 1235 46.02 3.20 -14.51
N ASN A 1236 47.08 3.76 -15.11
CA ASN A 1236 47.79 3.21 -16.27
C ASN A 1236 48.95 2.31 -15.80
#